data_AF-A0A135S8B4-F1
#
_entry.id   AF-A0A135S8B4-F1
#
_cell.length_a   1.000
_cell.length_b   1.000
_cell.length_c   1.000
_cell.angle_alpha   90.00
_cell.angle_beta   90.00
_cell.angle_gamma   90.00
#
_symmetry.space_group_name_H-M   'P 1'
#
loop_
_entity.id
_entity.type
_entity.pdbx_description
1 polymer ?
#
loop_
_entity_poly.entity_id
_entity_poly.type
_entity_poly.pdbx_seq_one_letter_code
_entity_poly.pdbx_strand_id
1 'polypeptide(L)'
;MAWRANRPPPPSSAKPLLKGVLAVFILTLILTSTYMYRDTISSSASRIKFTDGAATDYFKYPFNASNADANPIDWLIHDARTKQAAVLQKRSRTLHNAAQRYRERRGRHPPPGFQEWFRSAMDTDAIVIEDFFDRIYDDLRPFWALDPKTITKQANAGDHIVRVRNGTATGQGNTEGKEPWLELWTALVAEFAQHLPDVDMPINYMQEPRILVPRKDMEKYVAKEEKKRAMPTKNKATSVFQSLASVDATQGKSASLAKWTSGDRRKYWDLVREACPADTPAKNVPAATDLSLPPTLPYSWTAPFARHGYVQNFTSSMDPCVQPHLRSLHGTFVEPLNVNTTRDLIPLFGGSKLRVNSDLLIPGAMYLSDDPSYTGGNARGPAWPEKRDRLVWRGIGSGGLAKSDNWMHFHRQRLVEMLNGTTVRGMEANDVRAMTFDMPPLDRYDTKRRREKRLGAFLSRFADAGFTQLLCGPNAHDRRRAECDWLAPHLSVVNGTPMAEQFTSKFLPDADGYSFSGRFRAFMLSTSVPLKATVYAEWHDDRLTPWMHFVPLDNTFQDLYGVLDFFTDGDDDEPRGWGVHKVLGKKSKGDDAARWIAEQGKEWADKVLRREDMRLYVWRLLLEFARVCDEHRDTLGYVDDLP
;
A
#
# COMPACT_ATOMS: atom_id res chain seq x y z
N MET A 1 49.42 85.63 45.79
CA MET A 1 48.56 85.17 44.67
C MET A 1 49.21 83.94 44.06
N ALA A 2 48.50 82.81 43.97
CA ALA A 2 49.09 81.50 43.66
C ALA A 2 48.47 80.83 42.41
N TRP A 3 49.33 80.12 41.66
CA TRP A 3 49.11 79.39 40.41
C TRP A 3 48.50 77.98 40.59
N ARG A 4 47.75 77.46 39.59
CA ARG A 4 47.54 76.00 39.38
C ARG A 4 47.39 75.62 37.89
N ALA A 5 47.93 74.44 37.54
CA ALA A 5 48.10 73.88 36.20
C ALA A 5 47.09 72.75 35.85
N ASN A 6 46.87 72.55 34.55
CA ASN A 6 45.96 71.58 33.91
C ASN A 6 46.47 70.12 33.93
N ARG A 7 45.54 69.15 34.01
CA ARG A 7 45.76 67.69 33.78
C ARG A 7 44.83 67.17 32.65
N PRO A 8 45.25 66.14 31.86
CA PRO A 8 44.51 65.63 30.71
C PRO A 8 43.41 64.61 31.09
N PRO A 9 42.45 64.33 30.18
CA PRO A 9 41.27 63.49 30.46
C PRO A 9 41.57 61.97 30.44
N PRO A 10 40.70 61.13 31.05
CA PRO A 10 40.93 59.70 31.20
C PRO A 10 40.62 58.89 29.91
N PRO A 11 41.20 57.69 29.75
CA PRO A 11 41.00 56.86 28.56
C PRO A 11 39.61 56.22 28.52
N SER A 12 38.93 56.31 27.37
CA SER A 12 37.63 55.66 27.13
C SER A 12 37.79 54.14 27.10
N SER A 13 37.17 53.44 28.05
CA SER A 13 37.14 51.97 28.08
C SER A 13 36.31 51.40 26.92
N ALA A 14 36.96 50.80 25.92
CA ALA A 14 36.33 50.12 24.78
C ALA A 14 35.67 48.75 25.14
N LYS A 15 35.69 48.34 26.42
CA LYS A 15 35.22 47.02 26.88
C LYS A 15 33.72 46.72 26.65
N PRO A 16 32.75 47.64 26.82
CA PRO A 16 31.34 47.32 26.57
C PRO A 16 31.04 47.23 25.06
N LEU A 17 31.76 48.01 24.24
CA LEU A 17 31.63 47.99 22.78
C LEU A 17 32.15 46.67 22.21
N LEU A 18 33.29 46.16 22.71
CA LEU A 18 33.82 44.84 22.32
C LEU A 18 32.87 43.69 22.69
N LYS A 19 32.20 43.75 23.85
CA LYS A 19 31.24 42.71 24.27
C LYS A 19 29.98 42.70 23.40
N GLY A 20 29.48 43.88 23.03
CA GLY A 20 28.34 44.01 22.11
C GLY A 20 28.66 43.48 20.72
N VAL A 21 29.84 43.83 20.18
CA VAL A 21 30.30 43.33 18.87
C VAL A 21 30.49 41.82 18.88
N LEU A 22 31.07 41.24 19.94
CA LEU A 22 31.27 39.80 20.06
C LEU A 22 29.93 39.03 20.15
N ALA A 23 28.96 39.55 20.90
CA ALA A 23 27.64 38.94 21.00
C ALA A 23 26.89 38.96 19.66
N VAL A 24 26.93 40.07 18.93
CA VAL A 24 26.33 40.17 17.59
C VAL A 24 27.05 39.24 16.60
N PHE A 25 28.38 39.13 16.68
CA PHE A 25 29.17 38.24 15.82
C PHE A 25 28.85 36.76 16.07
N ILE A 26 28.71 36.34 17.33
CA ILE A 26 28.31 34.97 17.68
C ILE A 26 26.88 34.69 17.23
N LEU A 27 25.95 35.63 17.42
CA LEU A 27 24.55 35.46 17.00
C LEU A 27 24.43 35.36 15.48
N THR A 28 25.19 36.17 14.73
CA THR A 28 25.26 36.09 13.26
C THR A 28 25.94 34.81 12.80
N LEU A 29 26.98 34.31 13.48
CA LEU A 29 27.57 32.99 13.20
C LEU A 29 26.59 31.84 13.45
N ILE A 30 25.79 31.88 14.51
CA ILE A 30 24.78 30.86 14.79
C ILE A 30 23.66 30.93 13.75
N LEU A 31 23.18 32.12 13.40
CA LEU A 31 22.13 32.32 12.40
C LEU A 31 22.59 31.95 10.98
N THR A 32 23.82 32.32 10.60
CA THR A 32 24.41 31.93 9.31
C THR A 32 24.74 30.44 9.29
N SER A 33 25.23 29.85 10.38
CA SER A 33 25.46 28.41 10.48
C SER A 33 24.15 27.62 10.43
N THR A 34 23.08 28.08 11.08
CA THR A 34 21.76 27.43 11.01
C THR A 34 21.09 27.64 9.64
N TYR A 35 21.25 28.80 9.02
CA TYR A 35 20.81 29.05 7.65
C TYR A 35 21.59 28.19 6.65
N MET A 36 22.93 28.17 6.72
CA MET A 36 23.76 27.31 5.88
C MET A 36 23.52 25.83 6.15
N TYR A 37 23.27 25.41 7.39
CA TYR A 37 22.93 24.02 7.71
C TYR A 37 21.54 23.64 7.19
N ARG A 38 20.56 24.55 7.28
CA ARG A 38 19.21 24.38 6.70
C ARG A 38 19.25 24.38 5.18
N ASP A 39 20.05 25.24 4.57
CA ASP A 39 20.25 25.32 3.13
C ASP A 39 21.09 24.15 2.60
N THR A 40 22.04 23.64 3.40
CA THR A 40 22.77 22.40 3.10
C THR A 40 21.86 21.19 3.24
N ILE A 41 20.98 21.12 4.24
CA ILE A 41 19.98 20.04 4.36
C ILE A 41 18.94 20.14 3.23
N SER A 42 18.48 21.34 2.87
CA SER A 42 17.52 21.56 1.78
C SER A 42 18.14 21.29 0.40
N SER A 43 19.40 21.70 0.19
CA SER A 43 20.17 21.42 -1.03
C SER A 43 20.66 19.98 -1.12
N SER A 44 20.87 19.28 0.01
CA SER A 44 21.21 17.85 0.04
C SER A 44 19.98 16.96 -0.07
N ALA A 45 18.83 17.37 0.51
CA ALA A 45 17.54 16.71 0.30
C ALA A 45 17.05 16.85 -1.16
N SER A 46 17.50 17.87 -1.88
CA SER A 46 17.25 18.06 -3.32
C SER A 46 18.33 17.46 -4.24
N ARG A 47 19.37 16.81 -3.69
CA ARG A 47 20.39 16.08 -4.46
C ARG A 47 20.16 14.56 -4.51
N ILE A 48 18.91 14.13 -4.41
CA ILE A 48 18.53 12.93 -5.15
C ILE A 48 18.45 13.38 -6.61
N LYS A 49 19.48 13.05 -7.41
CA LYS A 49 19.43 13.28 -8.85
C LYS A 49 18.36 12.34 -9.42
N PHE A 50 17.17 12.89 -9.63
CA PHE A 50 16.12 12.30 -10.43
C PHE A 50 16.60 12.31 -11.90
N THR A 51 17.11 11.15 -12.34
CA THR A 51 17.55 10.75 -13.69
C THR A 51 18.38 11.74 -14.54
N ASP A 52 19.62 11.33 -14.83
CA ASP A 52 20.43 11.84 -15.93
C ASP A 52 19.81 11.37 -17.28
N GLY A 53 18.92 12.18 -17.87
CA GLY A 53 18.31 11.90 -19.18
C GLY A 53 17.17 12.86 -19.54
N ALA A 54 17.52 14.02 -20.14
CA ALA A 54 16.60 15.04 -20.66
C ALA A 54 15.32 15.24 -19.81
N ALA A 55 15.45 15.97 -18.69
CA ALA A 55 14.35 16.27 -17.77
C ALA A 55 13.11 16.87 -18.49
N THR A 56 12.16 15.99 -18.82
CA THR A 56 10.76 16.31 -19.09
C THR A 56 10.16 16.83 -17.81
N ASP A 57 9.77 18.09 -17.80
CA ASP A 57 9.35 18.72 -16.57
C ASP A 57 7.85 18.97 -16.70
N TYR A 58 7.06 17.97 -16.33
CA TYR A 58 5.64 18.16 -16.06
C TYR A 58 5.41 19.37 -15.13
N PHE A 59 6.38 19.71 -14.27
CA PHE A 59 6.30 20.90 -13.42
C PHE A 59 6.81 22.19 -14.09
N LYS A 60 7.24 22.16 -15.37
CA LYS A 60 7.38 23.38 -16.20
C LYS A 60 6.02 23.90 -16.66
N TYR A 61 4.96 23.08 -16.66
CA TYR A 61 3.62 23.59 -16.96
C TYR A 61 3.16 24.46 -15.78
N PRO A 62 2.66 25.68 -16.03
CA PRO A 62 2.21 26.56 -14.98
C PRO A 62 1.01 25.94 -14.26
N PHE A 63 1.11 25.82 -12.94
CA PHE A 63 0.05 25.34 -12.09
C PHE A 63 -0.21 26.33 -10.96
N ASN A 64 -1.47 26.76 -10.83
CA ASN A 64 -1.91 27.61 -9.74
C ASN A 64 -2.93 26.85 -8.88
N ALA A 65 -2.48 26.41 -7.70
CA ALA A 65 -3.31 25.66 -6.75
C ALA A 65 -4.53 26.45 -6.23
N SER A 66 -4.50 27.78 -6.31
CA SER A 66 -5.61 28.65 -5.90
C SER A 66 -6.66 28.84 -6.98
N ASN A 67 -6.43 28.35 -8.20
CA ASN A 67 -7.41 28.40 -9.27
C ASN A 67 -8.52 27.36 -9.01
N ALA A 68 -9.76 27.82 -8.87
CA ALA A 68 -10.92 26.94 -8.69
C ALA A 68 -11.15 26.01 -9.89
N ASP A 69 -10.68 26.41 -11.07
CA ASP A 69 -10.79 25.65 -12.33
C ASP A 69 -9.55 24.78 -12.61
N ALA A 70 -8.63 24.64 -11.66
CA ALA A 70 -7.48 23.75 -11.83
C ALA A 70 -7.95 22.30 -12.03
N ASN A 71 -7.40 21.62 -13.04
CA ASN A 71 -7.72 20.21 -13.27
C ASN A 71 -7.43 19.41 -11.98
N PRO A 72 -8.37 18.58 -11.51
CA PRO A 72 -8.23 17.88 -10.23
C PRO A 72 -7.05 16.91 -10.21
N ILE A 73 -6.71 16.27 -11.35
CA ILE A 73 -5.54 15.38 -11.44
C ILE A 73 -4.25 16.19 -11.36
N ASP A 74 -4.17 17.38 -11.98
CA ASP A 74 -3.00 18.25 -11.82
C ASP A 74 -2.76 18.55 -10.32
N TRP A 75 -3.82 18.95 -9.61
CA TRP A 75 -3.75 19.22 -8.17
C TRP A 75 -3.27 18.00 -7.37
N LEU A 76 -3.80 16.81 -7.68
CA LEU A 76 -3.44 15.57 -6.98
C LEU A 76 -1.95 15.22 -7.15
N ILE A 77 -1.39 15.43 -8.35
CA ILE A 77 0.03 15.20 -8.63
C ILE A 77 0.91 16.20 -7.85
N HIS A 78 0.54 17.50 -7.85
CA HIS A 78 1.27 18.53 -7.09
C HIS A 78 1.21 18.33 -5.57
N ASP A 79 0.05 17.94 -5.05
CA ASP A 79 -0.15 17.62 -3.63
C ASP A 79 0.67 16.38 -3.23
N ALA A 80 0.68 15.34 -4.06
CA ALA A 80 1.47 14.13 -3.84
C ALA A 80 2.98 14.42 -3.75
N ARG A 81 3.52 15.27 -4.64
CA ARG A 81 4.92 15.71 -4.56
C ARG A 81 5.24 16.41 -3.24
N THR A 82 4.33 17.26 -2.76
CA THR A 82 4.49 17.97 -1.48
C THR A 82 4.45 17.01 -0.29
N LYS A 83 3.51 16.06 -0.28
CA LYS A 83 3.40 15.01 0.74
C LYS A 83 4.65 14.15 0.80
N GLN A 84 5.18 13.72 -0.35
CA GLN A 84 6.40 12.91 -0.40
C GLN A 84 7.60 13.67 0.18
N ALA A 85 7.75 14.96 -0.16
CA ALA A 85 8.84 15.77 0.38
C ALA A 85 8.77 15.87 1.91
N ALA A 86 7.56 15.98 2.48
CA ALA A 86 7.35 16.01 3.93
C ALA A 86 7.68 14.66 4.60
N VAL A 87 7.34 13.53 3.97
CA VAL A 87 7.70 12.18 4.44
C VAL A 87 9.23 12.02 4.53
N LEU A 88 9.97 12.47 3.51
CA LEU A 88 11.43 12.35 3.49
C LEU A 88 12.15 13.13 4.60
N GLN A 89 11.57 14.23 5.10
CA GLN A 89 12.14 14.96 6.25
C GLN A 89 12.15 14.16 7.55
N LYS A 90 11.34 13.08 7.61
CA LYS A 90 11.24 12.19 8.76
C LYS A 90 12.25 11.03 8.73
N ARG A 91 13.18 10.99 7.76
CA ARG A 91 14.21 9.93 7.68
C ARG A 91 15.16 10.01 8.87
N SER A 92 15.35 8.88 9.55
CA SER A 92 16.35 8.71 10.59
C SER A 92 17.64 8.19 9.98
N ARG A 93 18.78 8.76 10.41
CA ARG A 93 20.13 8.40 9.91
C ARG A 93 21.07 7.90 11.02
N THR A 94 20.65 7.98 12.28
CA THR A 94 21.41 7.52 13.43
C THR A 94 20.51 6.68 14.32
N LEU A 95 21.13 5.72 15.03
CA LEU A 95 20.42 4.84 15.95
C LEU A 95 19.68 5.64 17.04
N HIS A 96 20.34 6.65 17.61
CA HIS A 96 19.73 7.53 18.61
C HIS A 96 18.48 8.24 18.08
N ASN A 97 18.53 8.84 16.89
CA ASN A 97 17.37 9.53 16.32
C ASN A 97 16.25 8.56 15.96
N ALA A 98 16.58 7.35 15.48
CA ALA A 98 15.60 6.31 15.21
C ALA A 98 14.91 5.84 16.49
N ALA A 99 15.67 5.57 17.56
CA ALA A 99 15.13 5.18 18.85
C ALA A 99 14.32 6.31 19.52
N GLN A 100 14.73 7.57 19.39
CA GLN A 100 13.97 8.71 19.87
C GLN A 100 12.63 8.84 19.13
N ARG A 101 12.63 8.84 17.80
CA ARG A 101 11.40 8.94 16.99
C ARG A 101 10.46 7.76 17.21
N TYR A 102 11.02 6.56 17.40
CA TYR A 102 10.27 5.41 17.89
C TYR A 102 9.53 5.77 19.18
N ARG A 103 10.23 6.27 20.21
CA ARG A 103 9.62 6.56 21.52
C ARG A 103 8.53 7.62 21.41
N GLU A 104 8.79 8.68 20.65
CA GLU A 104 7.83 9.75 20.38
C GLU A 104 6.55 9.22 19.71
N ARG A 105 6.69 8.32 18.73
CA ARG A 105 5.56 7.80 17.96
C ARG A 105 4.82 6.65 18.64
N ARG A 106 5.56 5.77 19.34
CA ARG A 106 5.03 4.50 19.89
C ARG A 106 4.72 4.57 21.38
N GLY A 107 5.27 5.54 22.11
CA GLY A 107 5.09 5.66 23.56
C GLY A 107 5.70 4.50 24.35
N ARG A 108 6.68 3.79 23.77
CA ARG A 108 7.43 2.68 24.37
C ARG A 108 8.89 2.77 23.94
N HIS A 109 9.80 2.09 24.64
CA HIS A 109 11.16 1.86 24.12
C HIS A 109 11.13 0.91 22.92
N PRO A 110 12.07 1.02 21.96
CA PRO A 110 12.24 0.00 20.93
C PRO A 110 12.47 -1.39 21.54
N PRO A 111 12.10 -2.49 20.88
CA PRO A 111 12.33 -3.83 21.41
C PRO A 111 13.84 -4.13 21.48
N PRO A 112 14.29 -5.03 22.36
CA PRO A 112 15.68 -5.52 22.32
C PRO A 112 15.99 -6.11 20.93
N GLY A 113 17.19 -5.85 20.40
CA GLY A 113 17.59 -6.19 19.03
C GLY A 113 17.38 -5.06 18.00
N PHE A 114 16.74 -3.95 18.40
CA PHE A 114 16.53 -2.79 17.53
C PHE A 114 17.84 -2.18 16.98
N GLN A 115 18.92 -2.21 17.74
CA GLN A 115 20.23 -1.72 17.32
C GLN A 115 20.84 -2.53 16.16
N GLU A 116 20.67 -3.86 16.19
CA GLU A 116 21.13 -4.76 15.11
C GLU A 116 20.27 -4.57 13.86
N TRP A 117 18.96 -4.46 14.05
CA TRP A 117 18.03 -4.14 12.98
C TRP A 117 18.38 -2.81 12.31
N PHE A 118 18.64 -1.75 13.09
CA PHE A 118 19.00 -0.45 12.55
C PHE A 118 20.36 -0.46 11.85
N ARG A 119 21.35 -1.21 12.38
CA ARG A 119 22.64 -1.40 11.71
C ARG A 119 22.44 -2.05 10.34
N SER A 120 21.69 -3.14 10.27
CA SER A 120 21.37 -3.80 8.99
C SER A 120 20.65 -2.85 8.02
N ALA A 121 19.75 -2.01 8.54
CA ALA A 121 19.09 -0.99 7.72
C ALA A 121 20.10 0.01 7.13
N MET A 122 21.13 0.42 7.87
CA MET A 122 22.17 1.30 7.34
C MET A 122 23.10 0.58 6.36
N ASP A 123 23.50 -0.66 6.65
CA ASP A 123 24.39 -1.47 5.80
C ASP A 123 23.77 -1.79 4.42
N THR A 124 22.44 -1.75 4.34
CA THR A 124 21.66 -1.99 3.11
C THR A 124 21.12 -0.70 2.47
N ASP A 125 21.53 0.47 2.96
CA ASP A 125 21.00 1.79 2.58
C ASP A 125 19.46 1.84 2.55
N ALA A 126 18.82 1.30 3.59
CA ALA A 126 17.39 1.40 3.76
C ALA A 126 16.98 2.80 4.21
N ILE A 127 15.81 3.24 3.73
CA ILE A 127 15.18 4.49 4.17
C ILE A 127 14.37 4.20 5.44
N VAL A 128 14.93 4.57 6.59
CA VAL A 128 14.26 4.40 7.89
C VAL A 128 13.41 5.63 8.20
N ILE A 129 12.10 5.52 7.99
CA ILE A 129 11.09 6.49 8.42
C ILE A 129 10.10 5.73 9.31
N GLU A 130 9.81 6.25 10.51
CA GLU A 130 8.95 5.54 11.46
C GLU A 130 7.53 5.28 10.92
N ASP A 131 7.00 6.20 10.11
CA ASP A 131 5.70 6.06 9.46
C ASP A 131 5.60 4.79 8.60
N PHE A 132 6.71 4.31 8.00
CA PHE A 132 6.73 3.07 7.18
C PHE A 132 6.49 1.78 7.95
N PHE A 133 6.44 1.86 9.28
CA PHE A 133 6.21 0.73 10.17
C PHE A 133 4.90 0.86 10.93
N ASP A 134 4.06 1.86 10.64
CA ASP A 134 2.80 2.09 11.35
C ASP A 134 1.90 0.87 11.35
N ARG A 135 1.80 0.20 10.21
CA ARG A 135 1.06 -1.05 10.08
C ARG A 135 1.39 -2.08 11.15
N ILE A 136 2.67 -2.27 11.48
CA ILE A 136 3.11 -3.23 12.51
C ILE A 136 2.46 -2.89 13.86
N TYR A 137 2.48 -1.61 14.24
CA TYR A 137 2.00 -1.19 15.54
C TYR A 137 0.49 -1.14 15.60
N ASP A 138 -0.18 -0.71 14.53
CA ASP A 138 -1.64 -0.74 14.45
C ASP A 138 -2.16 -2.19 14.56
N ASP A 139 -1.48 -3.13 13.91
CA ASP A 139 -1.86 -4.55 13.89
C ASP A 139 -1.57 -5.25 15.22
N LEU A 140 -0.43 -4.94 15.87
CA LEU A 140 -0.04 -5.56 17.14
C LEU A 140 -0.72 -4.93 18.37
N ARG A 141 -1.18 -3.69 18.28
CA ARG A 141 -1.74 -2.94 19.40
C ARG A 141 -2.85 -3.69 20.16
N PRO A 142 -3.84 -4.33 19.51
CA PRO A 142 -4.89 -5.06 20.24
C PRO A 142 -4.35 -6.22 21.08
N PHE A 143 -3.23 -6.84 20.68
CA PHE A 143 -2.65 -7.98 21.38
C PHE A 143 -2.05 -7.61 22.75
N TRP A 144 -1.61 -6.36 22.94
CA TRP A 144 -1.19 -5.87 24.27
C TRP A 144 -2.31 -5.88 25.32
N ALA A 145 -3.56 -5.98 24.88
CA ALA A 145 -4.72 -6.12 25.77
C ALA A 145 -4.90 -7.56 26.27
N LEU A 146 -4.35 -8.55 25.57
CA LEU A 146 -4.45 -9.98 25.89
C LEU A 146 -3.34 -10.41 26.85
N ASP A 147 -3.54 -11.54 27.52
CA ASP A 147 -2.53 -12.17 28.35
C ASP A 147 -1.39 -12.76 27.47
N PRO A 148 -0.11 -12.45 27.73
CA PRO A 148 1.01 -12.88 26.89
C PRO A 148 1.12 -14.41 26.76
N LYS A 149 0.80 -15.17 27.82
CA LYS A 149 0.79 -16.65 27.76
C LYS A 149 -0.27 -17.17 26.80
N THR A 150 -1.42 -16.51 26.74
CA THR A 150 -2.50 -16.86 25.83
C THR A 150 -2.08 -16.65 24.38
N ILE A 151 -1.44 -15.51 24.07
CA ILE A 151 -0.93 -15.20 22.72
C ILE A 151 0.13 -16.23 22.30
N THR A 152 1.09 -16.51 23.19
CA THR A 152 2.16 -17.47 22.95
C THR A 152 1.62 -18.87 22.67
N LYS A 153 0.65 -19.34 23.47
CA LYS A 153 -0.01 -20.64 23.24
C LYS A 153 -0.78 -20.67 21.92
N GLN A 154 -1.47 -19.60 21.56
CA GLN A 154 -2.18 -19.51 20.27
C GLN A 154 -1.22 -19.52 19.09
N ALA A 155 -0.10 -18.78 19.18
CA ALA A 155 0.91 -18.76 18.13
C ALA A 155 1.57 -20.13 17.93
N ASN A 156 1.87 -20.84 19.03
CA ASN A 156 2.44 -22.18 19.02
C ASN A 156 1.48 -23.26 18.49
N ALA A 157 0.17 -22.99 18.49
CA ALA A 157 -0.88 -23.93 18.07
C ALA A 157 -1.36 -23.71 16.61
N GLY A 158 -0.66 -22.89 15.82
CA GLY A 158 -0.99 -22.68 14.40
C GLY A 158 -0.76 -23.92 13.53
N ASP A 159 -1.56 -24.07 12.47
CA ASP A 159 -1.45 -25.20 11.53
C ASP A 159 -0.15 -25.17 10.70
N HIS A 160 0.31 -23.95 10.38
CA HIS A 160 1.55 -23.66 9.67
C HIS A 160 2.30 -22.58 10.42
N ILE A 161 3.55 -22.82 10.79
CA ILE A 161 4.32 -21.92 11.65
C ILE A 161 5.74 -21.78 11.11
N VAL A 162 6.23 -20.55 11.02
CA VAL A 162 7.69 -20.30 10.95
C VAL A 162 8.19 -20.13 12.38
N ARG A 163 8.97 -21.09 12.86
CA ARG A 163 9.52 -21.13 14.21
C ARG A 163 10.98 -20.66 14.18
N VAL A 164 11.32 -19.75 15.07
CA VAL A 164 12.72 -19.38 15.35
C VAL A 164 13.11 -19.90 16.73
N ARG A 165 14.18 -20.69 16.79
CA ARG A 165 14.80 -21.14 18.05
C ARG A 165 16.31 -21.01 17.96
N ASN A 166 16.92 -20.40 18.97
CA ASN A 166 18.38 -20.19 19.04
C ASN A 166 18.97 -19.69 17.69
N GLY A 167 18.33 -18.66 17.13
CA GLY A 167 18.80 -18.05 15.89
C GLY A 167 18.54 -18.81 14.60
N THR A 168 17.78 -19.93 14.62
CA THR A 168 17.50 -20.75 13.44
C THR A 168 16.01 -20.76 13.12
N ALA A 169 15.63 -20.48 11.87
CA ALA A 169 14.25 -20.53 11.39
C ALA A 169 13.91 -21.89 10.75
N THR A 170 12.75 -22.44 11.10
CA THR A 170 12.22 -23.69 10.54
C THR A 170 10.72 -23.59 10.29
N GLY A 171 10.25 -24.07 9.14
CA GLY A 171 8.83 -24.20 8.85
C GLY A 171 8.24 -25.48 9.43
N GLN A 172 7.06 -25.40 10.05
CA GLN A 172 6.29 -26.55 10.55
C GLN A 172 4.87 -26.52 10.00
N GLY A 173 4.31 -27.69 9.68
CA GLY A 173 2.95 -27.85 9.13
C GLY A 173 2.92 -28.70 7.86
N ASN A 174 1.76 -29.25 7.50
CA ASN A 174 1.62 -30.03 6.27
C ASN A 174 1.47 -29.12 5.04
N THR A 175 2.50 -29.09 4.19
CA THR A 175 2.53 -28.31 2.94
C THR A 175 2.27 -29.15 1.68
N GLU A 176 2.01 -30.45 1.82
CA GLU A 176 1.77 -31.34 0.69
C GLU A 176 0.57 -30.86 -0.16
N GLY A 177 0.81 -30.64 -1.45
CA GLY A 177 -0.21 -30.19 -2.40
C GLY A 177 -0.69 -28.75 -2.21
N LYS A 178 0.04 -27.92 -1.46
CA LYS A 178 -0.34 -26.53 -1.21
C LYS A 178 0.69 -25.53 -1.79
N GLU A 179 0.29 -24.26 -1.91
CA GLU A 179 1.12 -23.14 -2.41
C GLU A 179 2.38 -22.87 -1.57
N PRO A 180 3.55 -22.53 -2.15
CA PRO A 180 4.85 -22.52 -1.44
C PRO A 180 5.06 -21.40 -0.41
N TRP A 181 4.01 -20.80 0.14
CA TRP A 181 4.11 -19.60 0.98
C TRP A 181 4.92 -19.83 2.25
N LEU A 182 4.72 -20.97 2.93
CA LEU A 182 5.46 -21.28 4.15
C LEU A 182 6.96 -21.37 3.88
N GLU A 183 7.36 -21.96 2.76
CA GLU A 183 8.76 -22.07 2.36
C GLU A 183 9.36 -20.69 2.07
N LEU A 184 8.65 -19.85 1.30
CA LEU A 184 9.10 -18.49 0.96
C LEU A 184 9.25 -17.60 2.20
N TRP A 185 8.30 -17.64 3.13
CA TRP A 185 8.39 -16.87 4.37
C TRP A 185 9.43 -17.45 5.34
N THR A 186 9.57 -18.77 5.42
CA THR A 186 10.64 -19.40 6.22
C THR A 186 12.01 -18.99 5.70
N ALA A 187 12.21 -19.03 4.38
CA ALA A 187 13.46 -18.64 3.73
C ALA A 187 13.79 -17.16 4.00
N LEU A 188 12.79 -16.27 3.93
CA LEU A 188 12.99 -14.86 4.28
C LEU A 188 13.43 -14.71 5.75
N VAL A 189 12.74 -15.35 6.69
CA VAL A 189 13.07 -15.26 8.12
C VAL A 189 14.45 -15.84 8.43
N ALA A 190 14.85 -16.92 7.74
CA ALA A 190 16.17 -17.53 7.91
C ALA A 190 17.33 -16.55 7.64
N GLU A 191 17.15 -15.53 6.80
CA GLU A 191 18.19 -14.54 6.48
C GLU A 191 18.60 -13.67 7.68
N PHE A 192 17.75 -13.55 8.70
CA PHE A 192 17.99 -12.72 9.89
C PHE A 192 17.67 -13.42 11.20
N ALA A 193 17.38 -14.72 11.16
CA ALA A 193 16.97 -15.49 12.32
C ALA A 193 18.00 -15.42 13.46
N GLN A 194 19.31 -15.37 13.15
CA GLN A 194 20.37 -15.27 14.16
C GLN A 194 20.28 -14.02 15.06
N HIS A 195 19.50 -13.01 14.65
CA HIS A 195 19.29 -11.78 15.40
C HIS A 195 17.92 -11.71 16.09
N LEU A 196 17.13 -12.78 16.01
CA LEU A 196 15.81 -12.86 16.64
C LEU A 196 15.86 -13.66 17.94
N PRO A 197 15.02 -13.32 18.93
CA PRO A 197 14.70 -14.21 20.04
C PRO A 197 13.86 -15.42 19.56
N ASP A 198 13.58 -16.34 20.48
CA ASP A 198 12.61 -17.40 20.23
C ASP A 198 11.23 -16.79 19.89
N VAL A 199 10.66 -17.17 18.75
CA VAL A 199 9.34 -16.67 18.30
C VAL A 199 8.66 -17.69 17.40
N ASP A 200 7.33 -17.76 17.47
CA ASP A 200 6.50 -18.56 16.57
C ASP A 200 5.66 -17.61 15.70
N MET A 201 5.82 -17.66 14.37
CA MET A 201 5.06 -16.86 13.41
C MET A 201 4.00 -17.76 12.72
N PRO A 202 2.77 -17.87 13.26
CA PRO A 202 1.71 -18.66 12.64
C PRO A 202 1.26 -18.02 11.32
N ILE A 203 1.22 -18.82 10.27
CA ILE A 203 0.99 -18.38 8.89
C ILE A 203 -0.46 -18.64 8.46
N ASN A 204 -1.08 -17.63 7.87
CA ASN A 204 -2.28 -17.83 7.07
C ASN A 204 -1.91 -18.48 5.72
N TYR A 205 -2.21 -19.76 5.57
CA TYR A 205 -2.05 -20.48 4.29
C TYR A 205 -3.22 -20.27 3.32
N MET A 206 -4.21 -19.43 3.64
CA MET A 206 -5.32 -19.09 2.73
C MET A 206 -5.11 -17.75 2.02
N GLN A 207 -5.69 -17.61 0.83
CA GLN A 207 -5.55 -16.37 0.05
C GLN A 207 -6.32 -15.24 0.74
N GLU A 208 -7.49 -15.56 1.28
CA GLU A 208 -8.33 -14.63 2.03
C GLU A 208 -7.82 -14.39 3.45
N PRO A 209 -7.96 -13.15 3.97
CA PRO A 209 -7.71 -12.86 5.37
C PRO A 209 -8.76 -13.51 6.28
N ARG A 210 -8.39 -13.85 7.52
CA ARG A 210 -9.19 -14.76 8.35
C ARG A 210 -9.61 -14.22 9.71
N ILE A 211 -9.05 -13.11 10.18
CA ILE A 211 -9.35 -12.62 11.52
C ILE A 211 -10.27 -11.41 11.42
N LEU A 212 -11.55 -11.57 11.78
CA LEU A 212 -12.59 -10.53 11.75
C LEU A 212 -13.17 -10.32 13.14
N VAL A 213 -12.41 -9.60 13.99
CA VAL A 213 -12.85 -9.25 15.33
C VAL A 213 -13.99 -8.21 15.25
N PRO A 214 -15.14 -8.43 15.90
CA PRO A 214 -16.21 -7.43 15.97
C PRO A 214 -15.68 -6.10 16.51
N ARG A 215 -16.14 -5.00 15.93
CA ARG A 215 -15.59 -3.67 16.23
C ARG A 215 -15.63 -3.32 17.71
N LYS A 216 -16.72 -3.66 18.39
CA LYS A 216 -16.93 -3.41 19.83
C LYS A 216 -15.84 -4.07 20.67
N ASP A 217 -15.37 -5.26 20.30
CA ASP A 217 -14.33 -5.95 21.03
C ASP A 217 -12.95 -5.42 20.69
N MET A 218 -12.72 -5.07 19.42
CA MET A 218 -11.50 -4.38 18.99
C MET A 218 -11.29 -3.06 19.76
N GLU A 219 -12.32 -2.24 19.90
CA GLU A 219 -12.25 -0.98 20.65
C GLU A 219 -11.93 -1.19 22.13
N LYS A 220 -12.46 -2.25 22.76
CA LYS A 220 -12.10 -2.61 24.13
C LYS A 220 -10.63 -3.00 24.25
N TYR A 221 -10.11 -3.78 23.30
CA TYR A 221 -8.71 -4.17 23.31
C TYR A 221 -7.81 -2.94 23.17
N VAL A 222 -8.08 -2.09 22.18
CA VAL A 222 -7.32 -0.85 21.96
C VAL A 222 -7.37 0.07 23.19
N ALA A 223 -8.55 0.31 23.78
CA ALA A 223 -8.68 1.14 24.98
C ALA A 223 -7.95 0.55 26.20
N LYS A 224 -7.89 -0.79 26.33
CA LYS A 224 -7.14 -1.46 27.39
C LYS A 224 -5.63 -1.31 27.19
N GLU A 225 -5.14 -1.38 25.96
CA GLU A 225 -3.74 -1.11 25.62
C GLU A 225 -3.38 0.34 25.95
N GLU A 226 -4.18 1.32 25.52
CA GLU A 226 -3.93 2.74 25.76
C GLU A 226 -3.75 3.06 27.24
N LYS A 227 -4.63 2.53 28.08
CA LYS A 227 -4.60 2.76 29.54
C LYS A 227 -3.37 2.14 30.22
N LYS A 228 -2.82 1.07 29.63
CA LYS A 228 -1.67 0.33 30.19
C LYS A 228 -0.35 0.71 29.55
N ARG A 229 -0.36 1.48 28.46
CA ARG A 229 0.85 1.86 27.75
C ARG A 229 1.77 2.63 28.69
N ALA A 230 3.00 2.14 28.82
CA ALA A 230 4.00 2.73 29.67
C ALA A 230 5.38 2.60 29.02
N MET A 231 6.26 3.52 29.41
CA MET A 231 7.66 3.51 29.05
C MET A 231 8.48 3.48 30.34
N PRO A 232 9.10 2.34 30.70
CA PRO A 232 9.85 2.21 31.96
C PRO A 232 11.07 3.14 31.95
N THR A 233 11.59 3.48 33.12
CA THR A 233 12.90 4.13 33.23
C THR A 233 14.01 3.15 32.83
N LYS A 234 15.15 3.64 32.31
CA LYS A 234 16.32 2.83 31.89
C LYS A 234 16.68 1.70 32.88
N ASN A 235 16.69 2.00 34.18
CA ASN A 235 17.08 1.09 35.27
C ASN A 235 16.07 -0.06 35.50
N LYS A 236 14.86 0.07 34.98
CA LYS A 236 13.78 -0.93 35.05
C LYS A 236 13.62 -1.68 33.73
N ALA A 237 14.33 -1.27 32.68
CA ALA A 237 14.27 -1.94 31.40
C ALA A 237 15.15 -3.20 31.41
N THR A 238 14.74 -4.23 30.66
CA THR A 238 15.51 -5.45 30.42
C THR A 238 15.65 -5.68 28.92
N SER A 239 16.74 -6.34 28.52
CA SER A 239 17.02 -6.70 27.14
C SER A 239 16.91 -8.21 26.86
N VAL A 240 16.56 -9.01 27.87
CA VAL A 240 16.59 -10.48 27.80
C VAL A 240 15.17 -11.03 27.65
N PHE A 241 14.88 -11.64 26.51
CA PHE A 241 13.64 -12.38 26.25
C PHE A 241 13.59 -13.70 27.04
N GLN A 242 12.39 -14.12 27.41
CA GLN A 242 12.16 -15.44 27.98
C GLN A 242 12.25 -16.53 26.92
N SER A 243 12.68 -17.74 27.33
CA SER A 243 12.72 -18.91 26.45
C SER A 243 11.33 -19.51 26.25
N LEU A 244 11.07 -20.03 25.04
CA LEU A 244 9.83 -20.74 24.70
C LEU A 244 9.88 -22.26 24.99
N ALA A 245 10.94 -22.77 25.62
CA ALA A 245 11.13 -24.21 25.87
C ALA A 245 9.95 -24.87 26.64
N SER A 246 9.33 -24.15 27.58
CA SER A 246 8.19 -24.67 28.35
C SER A 246 6.92 -24.80 27.50
N VAL A 247 6.74 -23.91 26.51
CA VAL A 247 5.64 -23.97 25.56
C VAL A 247 5.86 -25.10 24.56
N ASP A 248 7.09 -25.23 24.04
CA ASP A 248 7.48 -26.30 23.12
C ASP A 248 7.26 -27.70 23.72
N ALA A 249 7.50 -27.87 25.03
CA ALA A 249 7.25 -29.12 25.74
C ALA A 249 5.77 -29.53 25.77
N THR A 250 4.84 -28.61 25.48
CA THR A 250 3.39 -28.88 25.42
C THR A 250 2.86 -29.08 24.01
N GLN A 251 3.74 -29.07 23.00
CA GLN A 251 3.40 -29.20 21.59
C GLN A 251 2.68 -30.54 21.29
N GLY A 252 1.68 -30.50 20.42
CA GLY A 252 0.86 -31.67 20.03
C GLY A 252 -0.27 -32.03 21.00
N LYS A 253 -0.35 -31.37 22.17
CA LYS A 253 -1.47 -31.53 23.12
C LYS A 253 -2.53 -30.44 23.01
N SER A 254 -2.24 -29.35 22.30
CA SER A 254 -3.21 -28.27 22.05
C SER A 254 -3.83 -28.47 20.67
N ALA A 255 -5.11 -28.83 20.63
CA ALA A 255 -5.92 -28.62 19.43
C ALA A 255 -5.85 -27.13 19.05
N SER A 256 -6.02 -26.80 17.76
CA SER A 256 -6.15 -25.41 17.30
C SER A 256 -7.11 -24.66 18.24
N LEU A 257 -6.59 -23.67 18.97
CA LEU A 257 -7.38 -22.84 19.88
C LEU A 257 -8.34 -21.92 19.13
N ALA A 258 -8.14 -21.77 17.81
CA ALA A 258 -8.97 -20.95 16.95
C ALA A 258 -10.32 -21.61 16.71
N LYS A 259 -11.39 -20.89 17.04
CA LYS A 259 -12.77 -21.24 16.67
C LYS A 259 -13.03 -20.76 15.25
N TRP A 260 -12.63 -21.58 14.29
CA TRP A 260 -12.87 -21.34 12.88
C TRP A 260 -14.35 -21.52 12.55
N THR A 261 -14.96 -20.49 11.95
CA THR A 261 -16.32 -20.55 11.41
C THR A 261 -16.25 -20.59 9.90
N SER A 262 -16.96 -21.56 9.34
CA SER A 262 -17.27 -21.63 7.92
C SER A 262 -18.76 -21.38 7.75
N GLY A 263 -19.15 -20.58 6.77
CA GLY A 263 -20.53 -20.18 6.54
C GLY A 263 -20.83 -19.94 5.06
N ASP A 264 -22.04 -19.47 4.78
CA ASP A 264 -22.42 -19.06 3.44
C ASP A 264 -21.48 -17.94 2.95
N ARG A 265 -20.80 -18.19 1.83
CA ARG A 265 -19.85 -17.26 1.21
C ARG A 265 -20.51 -15.93 0.86
N ARG A 266 -21.79 -15.96 0.44
CA ARG A 266 -22.58 -14.75 0.12
C ARG A 266 -22.90 -13.90 1.35
N LYS A 267 -22.69 -14.43 2.56
CA LYS A 267 -22.87 -13.73 3.84
C LYS A 267 -21.57 -13.18 4.43
N TYR A 268 -20.44 -13.28 3.71
CA TYR A 268 -19.17 -12.74 4.20
C TYR A 268 -19.26 -11.23 4.53
N TRP A 269 -19.98 -10.45 3.73
CA TRP A 269 -20.21 -9.02 4.00
C TRP A 269 -20.87 -8.76 5.37
N ASP A 270 -21.73 -9.66 5.85
CA ASP A 270 -22.36 -9.50 7.17
C ASP A 270 -21.32 -9.61 8.30
N LEU A 271 -20.26 -10.39 8.12
CA LEU A 271 -19.13 -10.44 9.05
C LEU A 271 -18.27 -9.18 8.96
N VAL A 272 -18.02 -8.70 7.74
CA VAL A 272 -17.23 -7.47 7.48
C VAL A 272 -17.88 -6.25 8.14
N ARG A 273 -19.19 -6.04 7.97
CA ARG A 273 -19.89 -4.89 8.59
C ARG A 273 -19.98 -4.96 10.11
N GLU A 274 -19.91 -6.15 10.71
CA GLU A 274 -19.80 -6.29 12.17
C GLU A 274 -18.46 -5.74 12.70
N ALA A 275 -17.39 -5.86 11.92
CA ALA A 275 -16.06 -5.32 12.21
C ALA A 275 -15.92 -3.82 11.90
N CYS A 276 -16.91 -3.20 11.24
CA CYS A 276 -16.95 -1.76 10.99
C CYS A 276 -17.36 -0.92 12.23
N PRO A 277 -16.84 0.31 12.36
CA PRO A 277 -17.33 1.35 13.28
C PRO A 277 -18.84 1.58 13.17
N ALA A 278 -19.49 1.92 14.29
CA ALA A 278 -20.94 2.00 14.37
C ALA A 278 -21.55 3.16 13.55
N ASP A 279 -20.77 4.21 13.33
CA ASP A 279 -21.11 5.43 12.58
C ASP A 279 -20.83 5.33 11.08
N THR A 280 -20.28 4.21 10.61
CA THR A 280 -19.93 4.05 9.19
C THR A 280 -21.11 3.60 8.34
N PRO A 281 -21.20 4.06 7.06
CA PRO A 281 -22.30 3.72 6.17
C PRO A 281 -22.56 2.22 5.98
N ALA A 282 -21.51 1.38 5.98
CA ALA A 282 -21.66 -0.07 5.79
C ALA A 282 -22.33 -0.79 6.97
N LYS A 283 -22.29 -0.22 8.18
CA LYS A 283 -22.68 -0.90 9.41
C LYS A 283 -24.07 -1.54 9.32
N ASN A 284 -25.01 -0.79 8.76
CA ASN A 284 -26.43 -1.15 8.72
C ASN A 284 -26.89 -1.68 7.35
N VAL A 285 -25.97 -1.90 6.41
CA VAL A 285 -26.30 -2.40 5.07
C VAL A 285 -25.96 -3.89 4.98
N PRO A 286 -26.94 -4.81 4.91
CA PRO A 286 -26.70 -6.25 4.86
C PRO A 286 -26.12 -6.70 3.51
N ALA A 287 -25.62 -7.93 3.46
CA ALA A 287 -25.19 -8.54 2.21
C ALA A 287 -26.29 -8.48 1.13
N ALA A 288 -25.90 -8.36 -0.14
CA ALA A 288 -26.86 -8.40 -1.24
C ALA A 288 -27.52 -9.78 -1.34
N THR A 289 -28.85 -9.81 -1.54
CA THR A 289 -29.63 -11.04 -1.59
C THR A 289 -29.99 -11.47 -3.01
N ASP A 290 -30.18 -10.51 -3.90
CA ASP A 290 -30.40 -10.73 -5.32
C ASP A 290 -29.20 -10.18 -6.11
N LEU A 291 -28.58 -11.06 -6.89
CA LEU A 291 -27.42 -10.79 -7.75
C LEU A 291 -27.71 -11.19 -9.21
N SER A 292 -28.96 -11.60 -9.50
CA SER A 292 -29.35 -12.15 -10.80
C SER A 292 -29.42 -11.09 -11.91
N LEU A 293 -29.44 -9.82 -11.54
CA LEU A 293 -29.48 -8.67 -12.44
C LEU A 293 -28.16 -7.89 -12.37
N PRO A 294 -27.77 -7.18 -13.46
CA PRO A 294 -26.62 -6.29 -13.44
C PRO A 294 -26.61 -5.33 -12.24
N PRO A 295 -25.44 -5.06 -11.63
CA PRO A 295 -25.36 -4.17 -10.49
C PRO A 295 -25.79 -2.74 -10.81
N THR A 296 -26.24 -2.01 -9.80
CA THR A 296 -26.38 -0.56 -9.86
C THR A 296 -25.17 0.11 -9.21
N LEU A 297 -24.51 1.01 -9.94
CA LEU A 297 -23.42 1.82 -9.40
C LEU A 297 -23.96 3.03 -8.61
N PRO A 298 -23.22 3.51 -7.59
CA PRO A 298 -23.70 4.56 -6.69
C PRO A 298 -23.49 5.97 -7.28
N TYR A 299 -24.21 6.34 -8.34
CA TYR A 299 -23.96 7.60 -9.07
C TYR A 299 -24.23 8.86 -8.26
N SER A 300 -25.28 8.88 -7.44
CA SER A 300 -25.61 10.02 -6.55
C SER A 300 -24.72 10.09 -5.31
N TRP A 301 -23.91 9.06 -5.05
CA TRP A 301 -23.02 9.04 -3.91
C TRP A 301 -21.76 9.85 -4.21
N THR A 302 -21.42 10.74 -3.28
CA THR A 302 -20.16 11.49 -3.32
C THR A 302 -19.15 10.76 -2.45
N ALA A 303 -18.10 10.24 -3.07
CA ALA A 303 -17.05 9.53 -2.37
C ALA A 303 -16.30 10.49 -1.42
N PRO A 304 -16.27 10.23 -0.09
CA PRO A 304 -15.63 11.13 0.88
C PRO A 304 -14.10 11.18 0.73
N PHE A 305 -13.53 10.20 0.02
CA PHE A 305 -12.12 10.10 -0.28
C PHE A 305 -11.74 10.68 -1.64
N ALA A 306 -12.70 11.17 -2.43
CA ALA A 306 -12.45 11.68 -3.78
C ALA A 306 -12.45 13.21 -3.83
N ARG A 307 -11.61 13.74 -4.71
CA ARG A 307 -11.58 15.14 -5.11
C ARG A 307 -12.10 15.24 -6.55
N HIS A 308 -13.28 15.83 -6.73
CA HIS A 308 -13.95 15.95 -8.04
C HIS A 308 -14.01 14.63 -8.83
N GLY A 309 -14.33 13.52 -8.14
CA GLY A 309 -14.41 12.19 -8.74
C GLY A 309 -13.14 11.35 -8.70
N TYR A 310 -11.95 11.94 -8.49
CA TYR A 310 -10.69 11.21 -8.49
C TYR A 310 -10.19 10.92 -7.07
N VAL A 311 -9.64 9.73 -6.82
CA VAL A 311 -9.21 9.30 -5.48
C VAL A 311 -8.15 10.24 -4.90
N GLN A 312 -8.46 10.93 -3.80
CA GLN A 312 -7.51 11.77 -3.05
C GLN A 312 -6.93 11.03 -1.84
N ASN A 313 -7.77 10.27 -1.14
CA ASN A 313 -7.39 9.50 0.03
C ASN A 313 -7.48 8.00 -0.27
N PHE A 314 -6.36 7.44 -0.76
CA PHE A 314 -6.28 6.02 -1.15
C PHE A 314 -6.55 5.06 0.02
N THR A 315 -6.00 5.37 1.20
CA THR A 315 -6.25 4.62 2.43
C THR A 315 -7.74 4.48 2.75
N SER A 316 -8.55 5.51 2.46
CA SER A 316 -10.01 5.48 2.64
C SER A 316 -10.75 4.88 1.45
N SER A 317 -10.22 4.93 0.22
CA SER A 317 -10.83 4.26 -0.95
C SER A 317 -10.72 2.73 -0.91
N MET A 318 -9.84 2.21 -0.06
CA MET A 318 -9.71 0.78 0.24
C MET A 318 -10.68 0.29 1.33
N ASP A 319 -11.29 1.20 2.08
CA ASP A 319 -12.10 0.86 3.26
C ASP A 319 -13.53 0.48 2.86
N PRO A 320 -13.96 -0.79 3.07
CA PRO A 320 -15.33 -1.19 2.78
C PRO A 320 -16.35 -0.54 3.73
N CYS A 321 -15.94 -0.09 4.92
CA CYS A 321 -16.87 0.50 5.89
C CYS A 321 -17.50 1.80 5.40
N VAL A 322 -16.78 2.58 4.58
CA VAL A 322 -17.29 3.81 3.97
C VAL A 322 -17.91 3.60 2.58
N GLN A 323 -17.91 2.35 2.08
CA GLN A 323 -18.34 1.99 0.72
C GLN A 323 -19.34 0.82 0.71
N PRO A 324 -20.58 1.02 1.18
CA PRO A 324 -21.57 -0.05 1.32
C PRO A 324 -21.94 -0.74 0.00
N HIS A 325 -21.73 -0.07 -1.13
CA HIS A 325 -21.99 -0.62 -2.46
C HIS A 325 -21.01 -1.74 -2.85
N LEU A 326 -19.84 -1.86 -2.20
CA LEU A 326 -18.88 -2.92 -2.51
C LEU A 326 -19.43 -4.32 -2.22
N ARG A 327 -20.43 -4.43 -1.34
CA ARG A 327 -21.20 -5.68 -1.08
C ARG A 327 -21.76 -6.33 -2.35
N SER A 328 -21.94 -5.55 -3.42
CA SER A 328 -22.49 -5.98 -4.71
C SER A 328 -21.60 -5.59 -5.89
N LEU A 329 -20.36 -5.16 -5.65
CA LEU A 329 -19.46 -4.64 -6.70
C LEU A 329 -18.03 -5.19 -6.63
N HIS A 330 -17.69 -5.97 -5.61
CA HIS A 330 -16.37 -6.58 -5.45
C HIS A 330 -16.49 -8.05 -5.06
N GLY A 331 -15.85 -8.96 -5.79
CA GLY A 331 -16.08 -10.39 -5.61
C GLY A 331 -15.69 -10.95 -4.24
N THR A 332 -14.74 -10.32 -3.52
CA THR A 332 -14.48 -10.58 -2.09
C THR A 332 -15.74 -10.54 -1.21
N PHE A 333 -16.66 -9.62 -1.49
CA PHE A 333 -17.86 -9.42 -0.68
C PHE A 333 -19.10 -10.07 -1.28
N VAL A 334 -19.10 -10.26 -2.59
CA VAL A 334 -20.18 -10.92 -3.33
C VAL A 334 -20.11 -12.43 -3.13
N GLU A 335 -18.97 -13.03 -3.47
CA GLU A 335 -18.75 -14.46 -3.27
C GLU A 335 -17.24 -14.79 -3.24
N PRO A 336 -16.58 -14.72 -2.07
CA PRO A 336 -15.16 -15.07 -1.93
C PRO A 336 -14.94 -16.56 -2.21
N LEU A 337 -13.69 -16.97 -2.48
CA LEU A 337 -13.39 -18.37 -2.76
C LEU A 337 -13.56 -19.23 -1.50
N ASN A 338 -13.23 -18.73 -0.32
CA ASN A 338 -13.44 -19.39 0.97
C ASN A 338 -13.86 -18.38 2.05
N VAL A 339 -14.67 -18.85 3.01
CA VAL A 339 -14.92 -18.16 4.28
C VAL A 339 -14.54 -19.11 5.39
N ASN A 340 -13.32 -18.97 5.90
CA ASN A 340 -12.83 -19.72 7.05
C ASN A 340 -12.19 -18.73 8.03
N THR A 341 -13.05 -18.07 8.79
CA THR A 341 -12.74 -16.87 9.58
C THR A 341 -12.96 -17.14 11.05
N THR A 342 -12.43 -16.30 11.92
CA THR A 342 -12.79 -16.29 13.34
C THR A 342 -13.11 -14.87 13.80
N ARG A 343 -13.91 -14.78 14.87
CA ARG A 343 -14.21 -13.52 15.57
C ARG A 343 -13.27 -13.28 16.76
N ASP A 344 -12.48 -14.29 17.13
CA ASP A 344 -11.51 -14.21 18.21
C ASP A 344 -10.24 -13.50 17.73
N LEU A 345 -9.65 -12.67 18.59
CA LEU A 345 -8.35 -12.06 18.31
C LEU A 345 -7.26 -13.10 18.58
N ILE A 346 -6.71 -13.67 17.51
CA ILE A 346 -5.61 -14.64 17.55
C ILE A 346 -4.48 -14.19 16.60
N PRO A 347 -3.21 -14.48 16.91
CA PRO A 347 -2.11 -14.12 16.02
C PRO A 347 -2.15 -14.99 14.77
N LEU A 348 -2.18 -14.34 13.60
CA LEU A 348 -2.08 -15.00 12.31
C LEU A 348 -1.46 -14.02 11.30
N PHE A 349 -0.39 -14.44 10.62
CA PHE A 349 0.36 -13.59 9.70
C PHE A 349 -0.06 -13.86 8.26
N GLY A 350 -0.32 -12.80 7.49
CA GLY A 350 -0.84 -12.91 6.13
C GLY A 350 -0.26 -11.88 5.17
N GLY A 351 -0.27 -12.20 3.87
CA GLY A 351 0.29 -11.34 2.82
C GLY A 351 -0.52 -10.06 2.54
N SER A 352 -1.82 -10.09 2.85
CA SER A 352 -2.70 -8.93 2.74
C SER A 352 -3.95 -9.11 3.62
N LYS A 353 -4.71 -8.04 3.83
CA LYS A 353 -5.96 -8.09 4.60
C LYS A 353 -6.90 -6.94 4.28
N LEU A 354 -8.19 -7.06 4.58
CA LEU A 354 -9.07 -5.88 4.56
C LEU A 354 -8.75 -4.98 5.75
N ARG A 355 -9.11 -3.69 5.66
CA ARG A 355 -8.86 -2.72 6.75
C ARG A 355 -9.52 -3.07 8.08
N VAL A 356 -10.58 -3.87 8.05
CA VAL A 356 -11.29 -4.38 9.23
C VAL A 356 -10.71 -5.68 9.79
N ASN A 357 -9.83 -6.36 9.05
CA ASN A 357 -9.21 -7.60 9.49
C ASN A 357 -8.07 -7.34 10.48
N SER A 358 -7.83 -8.33 11.33
CA SER A 358 -6.79 -8.27 12.39
C SER A 358 -5.60 -9.19 12.13
N ASP A 359 -5.50 -9.77 10.92
CA ASP A 359 -4.29 -10.47 10.46
C ASP A 359 -3.06 -9.56 10.58
N LEU A 360 -1.90 -10.11 10.91
CA LEU A 360 -0.63 -9.38 11.01
C LEU A 360 0.03 -9.35 9.63
N LEU A 361 0.17 -8.16 9.04
CA LEU A 361 0.66 -8.07 7.66
C LEU A 361 2.15 -8.40 7.55
N ILE A 362 2.49 -9.24 6.59
CA ILE A 362 3.84 -9.52 6.08
C ILE A 362 3.86 -9.33 4.56
N PRO A 363 5.03 -9.23 3.92
CA PRO A 363 5.11 -9.19 2.46
C PRO A 363 4.41 -10.39 1.84
N GLY A 364 3.53 -10.12 0.87
CA GLY A 364 2.84 -11.17 0.12
C GLY A 364 3.83 -12.19 -0.44
N ALA A 365 3.53 -13.49 -0.30
CA ALA A 365 4.45 -14.55 -0.68
C ALA A 365 4.91 -14.43 -2.15
N MET A 366 4.04 -13.99 -3.06
CA MET A 366 4.38 -13.80 -4.47
C MET A 366 5.43 -12.71 -4.71
N TYR A 367 5.63 -11.76 -3.77
CA TYR A 367 6.71 -10.79 -3.85
C TYR A 367 8.09 -11.38 -3.48
N LEU A 368 8.10 -12.55 -2.83
CA LEU A 368 9.31 -13.29 -2.45
C LEU A 368 9.67 -14.40 -3.45
N SER A 369 8.76 -14.72 -4.37
CA SER A 369 8.95 -15.71 -5.42
C SER A 369 9.80 -15.17 -6.56
N ASP A 370 10.50 -16.06 -7.26
CA ASP A 370 11.21 -15.77 -8.52
C ASP A 370 10.37 -16.07 -9.77
N ASP A 371 9.10 -16.45 -9.61
CA ASP A 371 8.20 -16.75 -10.73
C ASP A 371 8.01 -15.51 -11.64
N PRO A 372 8.46 -15.58 -12.91
CA PRO A 372 8.34 -14.46 -13.84
C PRO A 372 6.89 -14.07 -14.17
N SER A 373 5.91 -14.92 -13.84
CA SER A 373 4.48 -14.60 -13.96
C SER A 373 4.02 -13.55 -12.93
N TYR A 374 4.76 -13.38 -11.83
CA TYR A 374 4.51 -12.38 -10.78
C TYR A 374 5.58 -11.28 -10.73
N THR A 375 6.82 -11.59 -11.13
CA THR A 375 7.96 -10.65 -11.02
C THR A 375 8.34 -9.97 -12.33
N GLY A 376 7.95 -10.53 -13.47
CA GLY A 376 8.48 -10.14 -14.78
C GLY A 376 9.97 -10.52 -14.96
N GLY A 377 10.52 -11.32 -14.05
CA GLY A 377 11.95 -11.62 -13.98
C GLY A 377 12.80 -10.36 -13.82
N ASN A 378 13.88 -10.28 -14.59
CA ASN A 378 14.77 -9.11 -14.62
C ASN A 378 14.28 -7.99 -15.54
N ALA A 379 13.18 -8.19 -16.27
CA ALA A 379 12.68 -7.18 -17.19
C ALA A 379 12.06 -6.00 -16.42
N ARG A 380 12.27 -4.80 -16.95
CA ARG A 380 11.68 -3.56 -16.41
C ARG A 380 10.86 -2.81 -17.48
N GLY A 381 10.94 -3.22 -18.74
CA GLY A 381 10.38 -2.50 -19.89
C GLY A 381 11.37 -1.48 -20.47
N PRO A 382 11.12 -0.99 -21.70
CA PRO A 382 11.98 -0.03 -22.38
C PRO A 382 11.86 1.38 -21.78
N ALA A 383 12.65 2.33 -22.27
CA ALA A 383 12.52 3.74 -21.89
C ALA A 383 11.15 4.30 -22.31
N TRP A 384 10.66 5.34 -21.62
CA TRP A 384 9.31 5.88 -21.86
C TRP A 384 9.00 6.21 -23.34
N PRO A 385 9.89 6.86 -24.11
CA PRO A 385 9.63 7.19 -25.52
C PRO A 385 9.52 5.97 -26.44
N GLU A 386 10.04 4.82 -26.02
CA GLU A 386 10.02 3.55 -26.78
C GLU A 386 8.80 2.69 -26.42
N LYS A 387 7.99 3.11 -25.44
CA LYS A 387 6.78 2.38 -25.05
C LYS A 387 5.68 2.58 -26.07
N ARG A 388 4.83 1.55 -26.16
CA ARG A 388 3.58 1.60 -26.91
C ARG A 388 2.56 2.45 -26.14
N ASP A 389 1.92 3.38 -26.85
CA ASP A 389 0.78 4.18 -26.38
C ASP A 389 -0.47 3.33 -26.20
N ARG A 390 -0.42 2.40 -25.25
CA ARG A 390 -1.48 1.45 -24.95
C ARG A 390 -1.55 1.12 -23.47
N LEU A 391 -2.73 0.67 -23.06
CA LEU A 391 -3.00 0.03 -21.79
C LEU A 391 -3.07 -1.48 -22.02
N VAL A 392 -2.45 -2.28 -21.14
CA VAL A 392 -2.54 -3.75 -21.22
C VAL A 392 -2.96 -4.36 -19.89
N TRP A 393 -3.89 -5.32 -19.95
CA TRP A 393 -4.25 -6.17 -18.82
C TRP A 393 -4.45 -7.62 -19.27
N ARG A 394 -3.77 -8.54 -18.59
CA ARG A 394 -3.96 -9.99 -18.72
C ARG A 394 -4.05 -10.62 -17.35
N GLY A 395 -5.10 -11.39 -17.11
CA GLY A 395 -5.30 -12.07 -15.85
C GLY A 395 -6.32 -13.19 -15.92
N ILE A 396 -6.34 -14.03 -14.89
CA ILE A 396 -7.35 -15.06 -14.69
C ILE A 396 -8.57 -14.49 -13.97
N GLY A 397 -9.71 -15.17 -14.09
CA GLY A 397 -10.98 -14.86 -13.42
C GLY A 397 -10.99 -15.02 -11.89
N SER A 398 -9.88 -14.75 -11.20
CA SER A 398 -9.73 -14.99 -9.76
C SER A 398 -10.34 -13.90 -8.87
N GLY A 399 -11.19 -12.99 -9.37
CA GLY A 399 -11.74 -11.86 -8.60
C GLY A 399 -12.86 -12.22 -7.62
N GLY A 400 -13.16 -13.52 -7.47
CA GLY A 400 -14.27 -14.11 -6.70
C GLY A 400 -14.66 -15.47 -7.30
N LEU A 401 -15.64 -16.15 -6.71
CA LEU A 401 -16.20 -17.39 -7.25
C LEU A 401 -17.37 -17.10 -8.20
N ALA A 402 -17.07 -17.01 -9.49
CA ALA A 402 -18.08 -16.67 -10.50
C ALA A 402 -19.08 -17.82 -10.71
N LYS A 403 -20.35 -17.43 -10.78
CA LYS A 403 -21.53 -18.25 -11.08
C LYS A 403 -22.42 -17.50 -12.09
N SER A 404 -23.32 -18.24 -12.72
CA SER A 404 -24.25 -17.70 -13.71
C SER A 404 -25.10 -16.54 -13.19
N ASP A 405 -25.38 -16.51 -11.89
CA ASP A 405 -26.22 -15.53 -11.21
C ASP A 405 -25.46 -14.43 -10.47
N ASN A 406 -24.13 -14.31 -10.60
CA ASN A 406 -23.37 -13.31 -9.82
C ASN A 406 -22.20 -12.64 -10.55
N TRP A 407 -21.76 -13.17 -11.69
CA TRP A 407 -20.50 -12.75 -12.35
C TRP A 407 -20.47 -11.27 -12.73
N MET A 408 -21.63 -10.68 -13.00
CA MET A 408 -21.83 -9.26 -13.34
C MET A 408 -21.37 -8.32 -12.23
N HIS A 409 -21.32 -8.81 -10.98
CA HIS A 409 -20.98 -8.03 -9.80
C HIS A 409 -19.48 -7.98 -9.50
N PHE A 410 -18.64 -8.61 -10.32
CA PHE A 410 -17.22 -8.76 -10.01
C PHE A 410 -16.37 -7.65 -10.66
N HIS A 411 -15.42 -7.13 -9.89
CA HIS A 411 -14.62 -5.98 -10.28
C HIS A 411 -13.70 -6.27 -11.50
N ARG A 412 -13.16 -7.49 -11.66
CA ARG A 412 -12.33 -7.82 -12.84
C ARG A 412 -13.14 -7.92 -14.13
N GLN A 413 -14.34 -8.49 -14.04
CA GLN A 413 -15.29 -8.55 -15.15
C GLN A 413 -15.68 -7.12 -15.57
N ARG A 414 -15.95 -6.26 -14.57
CA ARG A 414 -16.17 -4.83 -14.79
C ARG A 414 -15.00 -4.14 -15.47
N LEU A 415 -13.79 -4.30 -14.96
CA LEU A 415 -12.59 -3.70 -15.56
C LEU A 415 -12.41 -4.09 -17.03
N VAL A 416 -12.55 -5.39 -17.35
CA VAL A 416 -12.40 -5.90 -18.72
C VAL A 416 -13.51 -5.37 -19.64
N GLU A 417 -14.76 -5.36 -19.18
CA GLU A 417 -15.89 -4.84 -19.97
C GLU A 417 -15.79 -3.33 -20.20
N MET A 418 -15.34 -2.56 -19.19
CA MET A 418 -15.06 -1.13 -19.31
C MET A 418 -13.93 -0.82 -20.30
N LEU A 419 -12.94 -1.70 -20.41
CA LEU A 419 -11.84 -1.54 -21.37
C LEU A 419 -12.19 -2.07 -22.78
N ASN A 420 -13.37 -2.68 -22.96
CA ASN A 420 -13.81 -3.20 -24.24
C ASN A 420 -14.41 -2.08 -25.10
N GLY A 421 -13.65 -1.61 -26.09
CA GLY A 421 -14.10 -0.54 -26.99
C GLY A 421 -15.35 -0.87 -27.83
N THR A 422 -15.64 -2.14 -28.09
CA THR A 422 -16.88 -2.55 -28.76
C THR A 422 -18.09 -2.36 -27.84
N THR A 423 -17.97 -2.81 -26.58
CA THR A 423 -19.03 -2.61 -25.57
C THR A 423 -19.30 -1.12 -25.37
N VAL A 424 -18.26 -0.33 -25.11
CA VAL A 424 -18.40 1.11 -24.86
C VAL A 424 -18.99 1.84 -26.07
N ARG A 425 -18.58 1.48 -27.30
CA ARG A 425 -19.17 2.06 -28.52
C ARG A 425 -20.66 1.71 -28.65
N GLY A 426 -21.06 0.51 -28.27
CA GLY A 426 -22.47 0.10 -28.22
C GLY A 426 -23.28 0.94 -27.24
N MET A 427 -22.72 1.22 -26.05
CA MET A 427 -23.32 2.12 -25.06
C MET A 427 -23.46 3.56 -25.59
N GLU A 428 -22.44 4.06 -26.29
CA GLU A 428 -22.45 5.42 -26.85
C GLU A 428 -23.47 5.60 -27.99
N ALA A 429 -23.63 4.60 -28.86
CA ALA A 429 -24.38 4.70 -30.11
C ALA A 429 -25.84 4.22 -29.99
N ASN A 430 -26.07 3.11 -29.31
CA ASN A 430 -27.30 2.31 -29.43
C ASN A 430 -28.01 2.07 -28.09
N ASP A 431 -27.59 2.75 -27.01
CA ASP A 431 -28.09 2.55 -25.65
C ASP A 431 -28.02 1.08 -25.19
N VAL A 432 -27.04 0.33 -25.72
CA VAL A 432 -26.78 -1.05 -25.30
C VAL A 432 -26.28 -1.00 -23.87
N ARG A 433 -26.94 -1.72 -22.96
CA ARG A 433 -26.51 -1.83 -21.57
C ARG A 433 -25.35 -2.82 -21.44
N ALA A 434 -24.24 -2.39 -20.86
CA ALA A 434 -23.17 -3.28 -20.42
C ALA A 434 -23.64 -4.10 -19.20
N MET A 435 -23.07 -5.29 -19.02
CA MET A 435 -23.55 -6.24 -18.03
C MET A 435 -23.02 -5.96 -16.62
N THR A 436 -21.87 -5.32 -16.49
CA THR A 436 -21.15 -5.15 -15.21
C THR A 436 -21.06 -3.69 -14.73
N PHE A 437 -21.42 -2.72 -15.58
CA PHE A 437 -21.38 -1.29 -15.28
C PHE A 437 -22.37 -0.50 -16.14
N ASP A 438 -22.72 0.71 -15.71
CA ASP A 438 -23.27 1.72 -16.60
C ASP A 438 -22.27 2.87 -16.79
N MET A 439 -22.49 3.67 -17.82
CA MET A 439 -21.55 4.71 -18.21
C MET A 439 -21.35 5.73 -17.06
N PRO A 440 -20.09 6.04 -16.64
CA PRO A 440 -19.85 7.00 -15.57
C PRO A 440 -20.51 8.35 -15.84
N PRO A 441 -21.01 9.07 -14.82
CA PRO A 441 -21.90 10.20 -15.01
C PRO A 441 -21.13 11.38 -15.62
N LEU A 442 -21.71 11.99 -16.67
CA LEU A 442 -21.03 12.99 -17.50
C LEU A 442 -20.72 14.28 -16.73
N ASP A 443 -21.58 14.69 -15.81
CA ASP A 443 -21.40 15.86 -14.94
C ASP A 443 -20.17 15.75 -14.01
N ARG A 444 -19.75 14.52 -13.68
CA ARG A 444 -18.56 14.25 -12.86
C ARG A 444 -17.32 14.00 -13.69
N TYR A 445 -17.45 13.29 -14.81
CA TYR A 445 -16.35 12.88 -15.67
C TYR A 445 -16.53 13.45 -17.09
N ASP A 446 -16.54 14.79 -17.17
CA ASP A 446 -16.85 15.53 -18.40
C ASP A 446 -15.62 15.70 -19.31
N THR A 447 -15.28 14.66 -20.06
CA THR A 447 -14.18 14.72 -21.03
C THR A 447 -14.72 14.95 -22.44
N LYS A 448 -13.88 15.51 -23.32
CA LYS A 448 -14.24 15.73 -24.72
C LYS A 448 -14.59 14.43 -25.46
N ARG A 449 -13.85 13.34 -25.23
CA ARG A 449 -14.17 12.03 -25.82
C ARG A 449 -15.55 11.54 -25.38
N ARG A 450 -15.93 11.78 -24.13
CA ARG A 450 -17.26 11.45 -23.60
C ARG A 450 -18.36 12.29 -24.24
N ARG A 451 -18.19 13.62 -24.34
CA ARG A 451 -19.16 14.51 -25.00
C ARG A 451 -19.39 14.17 -26.47
N GLU A 452 -18.32 13.83 -27.17
CA GLU A 452 -18.36 13.53 -28.60
C GLU A 452 -18.59 12.06 -28.94
N LYS A 453 -18.84 11.20 -27.94
CA LYS A 453 -19.10 9.76 -28.12
C LYS A 453 -17.97 9.04 -28.89
N ARG A 454 -16.72 9.35 -28.52
CA ARG A 454 -15.49 8.82 -29.14
C ARG A 454 -14.70 7.90 -28.20
N LEU A 455 -15.22 7.57 -27.02
CA LEU A 455 -14.50 6.78 -26.03
C LEU A 455 -14.34 5.33 -26.50
N GLY A 456 -15.39 4.70 -27.02
CA GLY A 456 -15.31 3.31 -27.49
C GLY A 456 -14.33 3.15 -28.66
N ALA A 457 -14.31 4.11 -29.59
CA ALA A 457 -13.35 4.13 -30.69
C ALA A 457 -11.89 4.30 -30.22
N PHE A 458 -11.67 5.11 -29.18
CA PHE A 458 -10.36 5.25 -28.55
C PHE A 458 -9.91 3.95 -27.87
N LEU A 459 -10.76 3.36 -27.03
CA LEU A 459 -10.47 2.12 -26.32
C LEU A 459 -10.15 0.98 -27.29
N SER A 460 -10.86 0.86 -28.42
CA SER A 460 -10.56 -0.15 -29.45
C SER A 460 -9.13 -0.07 -30.02
N ARG A 461 -8.47 1.09 -29.95
CA ARG A 461 -7.08 1.28 -30.42
C ARG A 461 -6.06 1.29 -29.28
N PHE A 462 -6.50 1.64 -28.08
CA PHE A 462 -5.63 1.92 -26.94
C PHE A 462 -5.59 0.80 -25.90
N ALA A 463 -6.70 0.12 -25.66
CA ALA A 463 -6.81 -0.89 -24.61
C ALA A 463 -6.62 -2.30 -25.16
N ASP A 464 -5.73 -3.06 -24.52
CA ASP A 464 -5.48 -4.47 -24.77
C ASP A 464 -5.73 -5.24 -23.47
N ALA A 465 -7.01 -5.52 -23.16
CA ALA A 465 -7.44 -6.14 -21.91
C ALA A 465 -8.27 -7.41 -22.14
N GLY A 466 -8.00 -8.47 -21.39
CA GLY A 466 -8.81 -9.68 -21.46
C GLY A 466 -8.40 -10.77 -20.48
N PHE A 467 -9.31 -11.72 -20.27
CA PHE A 467 -9.06 -12.88 -19.43
C PHE A 467 -8.22 -13.93 -20.15
N THR A 468 -7.20 -14.47 -19.50
CA THR A 468 -6.44 -15.61 -20.04
C THR A 468 -7.09 -16.95 -19.68
N GLN A 469 -8.00 -16.93 -18.71
CA GLN A 469 -8.83 -18.06 -18.31
C GLN A 469 -10.07 -17.54 -17.58
N LEU A 470 -11.25 -18.01 -17.96
CA LEU A 470 -12.48 -17.83 -17.20
C LEU A 470 -12.55 -18.90 -16.09
N LEU A 471 -12.65 -18.48 -14.83
CA LEU A 471 -12.74 -19.36 -13.67
C LEU A 471 -14.20 -19.44 -13.19
N CYS A 472 -14.78 -20.63 -13.14
CA CYS A 472 -16.18 -20.83 -12.78
C CYS A 472 -16.40 -22.00 -11.82
N GLY A 473 -17.15 -21.72 -10.75
CA GLY A 473 -17.50 -22.71 -9.72
C GLY A 473 -16.30 -23.24 -8.90
N PRO A 474 -16.55 -24.14 -7.94
CA PRO A 474 -15.55 -24.58 -6.96
C PRO A 474 -14.41 -25.42 -7.56
N ASN A 475 -14.60 -25.95 -8.78
CA ASN A 475 -13.60 -26.76 -9.50
C ASN A 475 -12.87 -25.96 -10.59
N ALA A 476 -12.90 -24.62 -10.53
CA ALA A 476 -12.34 -23.74 -11.56
C ALA A 476 -10.83 -23.93 -11.84
N HIS A 477 -10.11 -24.64 -10.96
CA HIS A 477 -8.69 -24.95 -11.15
C HIS A 477 -8.43 -26.19 -12.02
N ASP A 478 -9.47 -26.95 -12.40
CA ASP A 478 -9.34 -28.09 -13.31
C ASP A 478 -9.24 -27.60 -14.76
N ARG A 479 -7.99 -27.46 -15.24
CA ARG A 479 -7.65 -27.03 -16.62
C ARG A 479 -8.23 -27.94 -17.72
N ARG A 480 -8.83 -29.09 -17.38
CA ARG A 480 -9.42 -30.04 -18.34
C ARG A 480 -10.87 -29.75 -18.71
N ARG A 481 -11.55 -28.80 -18.03
CA ARG A 481 -12.92 -28.41 -18.40
C ARG A 481 -12.92 -27.21 -19.34
N ALA A 482 -13.83 -27.26 -20.31
CA ALA A 482 -14.14 -26.16 -21.21
C ALA A 482 -14.51 -24.89 -20.41
N GLU A 483 -14.20 -23.74 -21.00
CA GLU A 483 -14.61 -22.42 -20.52
C GLU A 483 -16.11 -22.39 -20.19
N CYS A 484 -16.52 -21.48 -19.31
CA CYS A 484 -17.87 -21.51 -18.77
C CYS A 484 -18.91 -21.19 -19.85
N ASP A 485 -19.73 -22.16 -20.25
CA ASP A 485 -20.74 -22.01 -21.32
C ASP A 485 -21.66 -20.79 -21.12
N TRP A 486 -21.97 -20.44 -19.88
CA TRP A 486 -22.81 -19.30 -19.52
C TRP A 486 -22.07 -17.94 -19.48
N LEU A 487 -20.73 -17.94 -19.41
CA LEU A 487 -19.91 -16.72 -19.36
C LEU A 487 -19.27 -16.40 -20.71
N ALA A 488 -18.91 -17.43 -21.48
CA ALA A 488 -18.27 -17.31 -22.78
C ALA A 488 -19.01 -16.40 -23.79
N PRO A 489 -20.36 -16.33 -23.80
CA PRO A 489 -21.09 -15.39 -24.65
C PRO A 489 -20.87 -13.91 -24.29
N HIS A 490 -20.43 -13.62 -23.07
CA HIS A 490 -20.29 -12.26 -22.55
C HIS A 490 -18.83 -11.80 -22.47
N LEU A 491 -17.90 -12.71 -22.19
CA LEU A 491 -16.48 -12.42 -22.02
C LEU A 491 -15.65 -13.44 -22.79
N SER A 492 -14.66 -12.94 -23.53
CA SER A 492 -13.77 -13.78 -24.33
C SER A 492 -12.47 -14.08 -23.60
N VAL A 493 -11.97 -15.30 -23.79
CA VAL A 493 -10.60 -15.66 -23.44
C VAL A 493 -9.63 -15.16 -24.51
N VAL A 494 -8.52 -14.58 -24.08
CA VAL A 494 -7.44 -14.08 -24.93
C VAL A 494 -6.13 -14.76 -24.57
N ASN A 495 -5.17 -14.73 -25.48
CA ASN A 495 -3.84 -15.27 -25.21
C ASN A 495 -3.17 -14.55 -24.04
N GLY A 496 -2.50 -15.35 -23.20
CA GLY A 496 -1.61 -14.81 -22.18
C GLY A 496 -0.45 -14.04 -22.80
N THR A 497 -0.06 -12.95 -22.14
CA THR A 497 1.11 -12.16 -22.50
C THR A 497 2.09 -12.21 -21.33
N PRO A 498 3.34 -12.64 -21.51
CA PRO A 498 4.34 -12.62 -20.45
C PRO A 498 4.44 -11.24 -19.81
N MET A 499 4.59 -11.18 -18.48
CA MET A 499 4.61 -9.90 -17.76
C MET A 499 5.71 -8.95 -18.28
N ALA A 500 6.89 -9.50 -18.61
CA ALA A 500 7.98 -8.74 -19.22
C ALA A 500 7.58 -8.01 -20.52
N GLU A 501 6.75 -8.64 -21.36
CA GLU A 501 6.25 -8.02 -22.58
C GLU A 501 5.17 -6.98 -22.29
N GLN A 502 4.35 -7.18 -21.25
CA GLN A 502 3.35 -6.19 -20.83
C GLN A 502 4.00 -4.85 -20.47
N PHE A 503 5.22 -4.85 -19.91
CA PHE A 503 6.00 -3.65 -19.58
C PHE A 503 6.39 -2.78 -20.79
N THR A 504 6.17 -3.25 -22.03
CA THR A 504 6.31 -2.41 -23.23
C THR A 504 5.17 -1.40 -23.40
N SER A 505 4.09 -1.52 -22.62
CA SER A 505 2.92 -0.66 -22.66
C SER A 505 3.03 0.45 -21.61
N LYS A 506 2.45 1.62 -21.86
CA LYS A 506 2.50 2.74 -20.91
C LYS A 506 1.69 2.49 -19.64
N PHE A 507 0.52 1.85 -19.71
CA PHE A 507 -0.39 1.71 -18.56
C PHE A 507 -0.69 0.25 -18.20
N LEU A 508 -0.64 -0.05 -16.90
CA LEU A 508 -0.83 -1.39 -16.32
C LEU A 508 -1.90 -1.36 -15.22
N PRO A 509 -3.16 -1.75 -15.50
CA PRO A 509 -4.17 -1.85 -14.47
C PRO A 509 -3.85 -2.97 -13.47
N ASP A 510 -4.02 -2.66 -12.19
CA ASP A 510 -3.89 -3.57 -11.06
C ASP A 510 -5.23 -3.64 -10.34
N ALA A 511 -5.80 -4.84 -10.28
CA ALA A 511 -7.07 -5.13 -9.65
C ALA A 511 -6.97 -6.44 -8.86
N ASP A 512 -7.63 -6.48 -7.72
CA ASP A 512 -7.59 -7.59 -6.77
C ASP A 512 -7.96 -8.93 -7.40
N GLY A 513 -7.39 -10.00 -6.86
CA GLY A 513 -7.78 -11.37 -7.16
C GLY A 513 -8.68 -11.92 -6.05
N TYR A 514 -8.38 -13.12 -5.57
CA TYR A 514 -9.02 -13.66 -4.37
C TYR A 514 -8.58 -12.88 -3.12
N SER A 515 -7.47 -12.17 -3.26
CA SER A 515 -6.82 -11.29 -2.30
C SER A 515 -6.18 -10.13 -3.07
N PHE A 516 -5.16 -9.48 -2.51
CA PHE A 516 -4.30 -8.54 -3.23
C PHE A 516 -3.75 -9.09 -4.57
N SER A 517 -3.34 -8.20 -5.47
CA SER A 517 -2.65 -8.57 -6.70
C SER A 517 -1.15 -8.77 -6.47
N GLY A 518 -0.68 -10.01 -6.56
CA GLY A 518 0.75 -10.35 -6.46
C GLY A 518 1.65 -9.77 -7.57
N ARG A 519 1.08 -9.05 -8.54
CA ARG A 519 1.81 -8.41 -9.66
C ARG A 519 2.18 -6.96 -9.37
N PHE A 520 1.55 -6.32 -8.38
CA PHE A 520 1.66 -4.88 -8.18
C PHE A 520 3.10 -4.42 -7.95
N ARG A 521 3.86 -5.14 -7.13
CA ARG A 521 5.28 -4.84 -6.90
C ARG A 521 6.10 -4.86 -8.20
N ALA A 522 5.85 -5.79 -9.11
CA ALA A 522 6.55 -5.83 -10.39
C ALA A 522 6.13 -4.68 -11.31
N PHE A 523 4.87 -4.26 -11.27
CA PHE A 523 4.40 -3.08 -12.00
C PHE A 523 5.09 -1.81 -11.48
N MET A 524 5.21 -1.67 -10.17
CA MET A 524 5.96 -0.58 -9.53
C MET A 524 7.44 -0.54 -9.93
N LEU A 525 8.08 -1.70 -10.13
CA LEU A 525 9.47 -1.79 -10.58
C LEU A 525 9.64 -1.63 -12.10
N SER A 526 8.55 -1.69 -12.87
CA SER A 526 8.58 -1.46 -14.31
C SER A 526 8.70 0.03 -14.64
N THR A 527 9.00 0.36 -15.89
CA THR A 527 8.99 1.73 -16.42
C THR A 527 7.59 2.20 -16.84
N SER A 528 6.53 1.46 -16.52
CA SER A 528 5.13 1.77 -16.88
C SER A 528 4.36 2.42 -15.72
N VAL A 529 3.18 2.97 -15.97
CA VAL A 529 2.28 3.54 -14.95
C VAL A 529 1.33 2.47 -14.42
N PRO A 530 1.42 2.08 -13.14
CA PRO A 530 0.41 1.22 -12.52
C PRO A 530 -0.87 2.01 -12.22
N LEU A 531 -2.03 1.47 -12.59
CA LEU A 531 -3.35 2.00 -12.22
C LEU A 531 -3.99 1.06 -11.20
N LYS A 532 -3.98 1.38 -9.91
CA LYS A 532 -4.34 0.43 -8.83
C LYS A 532 -5.71 0.72 -8.23
N ALA A 533 -6.61 -0.27 -8.26
CA ALA A 533 -7.78 -0.34 -7.39
C ALA A 533 -7.68 -1.58 -6.50
N THR A 534 -7.84 -1.39 -5.18
CA THR A 534 -7.79 -2.49 -4.22
C THR A 534 -8.64 -2.22 -2.98
N VAL A 535 -9.10 -3.28 -2.32
CA VAL A 535 -9.67 -3.27 -0.95
C VAL A 535 -8.71 -3.86 0.09
N TYR A 536 -7.56 -4.38 -0.33
CA TYR A 536 -6.60 -5.05 0.53
C TYR A 536 -5.44 -4.14 0.92
N ALA A 537 -5.18 -4.04 2.22
CA ALA A 537 -3.96 -3.47 2.76
C ALA A 537 -2.79 -4.43 2.62
N GLU A 538 -1.63 -3.87 2.29
CA GLU A 538 -0.36 -4.58 2.12
C GLU A 538 0.74 -3.93 2.99
N TRP A 539 1.84 -4.65 3.22
CA TRP A 539 2.95 -4.20 4.09
C TRP A 539 3.61 -2.87 3.65
N HIS A 540 3.51 -2.53 2.36
CA HIS A 540 4.21 -1.40 1.75
C HIS A 540 3.36 -0.13 1.60
N ASP A 541 2.09 -0.15 1.97
CA ASP A 541 1.16 0.96 1.67
C ASP A 541 1.67 2.29 2.25
N ASP A 542 2.23 2.27 3.45
CA ASP A 542 2.78 3.47 4.12
C ASP A 542 4.07 4.00 3.46
N ARG A 543 4.64 3.25 2.50
CA ARG A 543 5.85 3.62 1.75
C ARG A 543 5.52 4.31 0.44
N LEU A 544 4.29 4.20 -0.07
CA LEU A 544 3.94 4.67 -1.41
C LEU A 544 3.00 5.87 -1.35
N THR A 545 3.29 6.88 -2.18
CA THR A 545 2.48 8.09 -2.32
C THR A 545 1.66 8.00 -3.61
N PRO A 546 0.32 7.86 -3.54
CA PRO A 546 -0.55 7.87 -4.71
C PRO A 546 -0.42 9.19 -5.49
N TRP A 547 -0.61 9.15 -6.81
CA TRP A 547 -0.35 10.23 -7.78
C TRP A 547 1.11 10.66 -7.95
N MET A 548 2.03 10.06 -7.19
CA MET A 548 3.47 10.23 -7.41
C MET A 548 4.14 8.93 -7.84
N HIS A 549 3.80 7.81 -7.21
CA HIS A 549 4.40 6.51 -7.54
C HIS A 549 3.49 5.63 -8.41
N PHE A 550 2.18 5.80 -8.30
CA PHE A 550 1.18 5.09 -9.10
C PHE A 550 -0.10 5.92 -9.14
N VAL A 551 -1.05 5.55 -10.01
CA VAL A 551 -2.35 6.20 -10.09
C VAL A 551 -3.39 5.37 -9.33
N PRO A 552 -3.98 5.89 -8.24
CA PRO A 552 -5.06 5.21 -7.55
C PRO A 552 -6.36 5.30 -8.37
N LEU A 553 -7.11 4.20 -8.41
CA LEU A 553 -8.46 4.14 -8.94
C LEU A 553 -9.44 3.74 -7.83
N ASP A 554 -10.67 4.23 -7.92
CA ASP A 554 -11.74 3.79 -7.04
C ASP A 554 -12.18 2.35 -7.40
N ASN A 555 -12.72 1.59 -6.42
CA ASN A 555 -13.10 0.19 -6.63
C ASN A 555 -14.32 -0.01 -7.55
N THR A 556 -15.05 1.05 -7.89
CA THR A 556 -16.10 1.06 -8.93
C THR A 556 -15.53 1.29 -10.34
N PHE A 557 -14.30 1.80 -10.45
CA PHE A 557 -13.62 2.22 -11.67
C PHE A 557 -14.26 3.38 -12.44
N GLN A 558 -15.16 4.14 -11.80
CA GLN A 558 -15.83 5.25 -12.48
C GLN A 558 -14.86 6.35 -12.93
N ASP A 559 -13.75 6.52 -12.20
CA ASP A 559 -12.67 7.45 -12.51
C ASP A 559 -11.74 7.01 -13.65
N LEU A 560 -11.83 5.75 -14.12
CA LEU A 560 -10.92 5.17 -15.12
C LEU A 560 -10.84 6.00 -16.40
N TYR A 561 -11.98 6.36 -17.01
CA TYR A 561 -11.96 7.06 -18.30
C TYR A 561 -11.42 8.49 -18.18
N GLY A 562 -11.75 9.20 -17.11
CA GLY A 562 -11.21 10.55 -16.86
C GLY A 562 -9.70 10.53 -16.65
N VAL A 563 -9.20 9.50 -15.95
CA VAL A 563 -7.77 9.25 -15.78
C VAL A 563 -7.08 9.00 -17.12
N LEU A 564 -7.63 8.13 -17.96
CA LEU A 564 -7.05 7.82 -19.28
C LEU A 564 -7.10 9.03 -20.22
N ASP A 565 -8.19 9.81 -20.20
CA ASP A 565 -8.29 11.01 -21.01
C ASP A 565 -7.27 12.07 -20.59
N PHE A 566 -7.03 12.27 -19.29
CA PHE A 566 -6.00 13.18 -18.80
C PHE A 566 -4.60 12.78 -19.30
N PHE A 567 -4.21 11.51 -19.12
CA PHE A 567 -2.87 11.06 -19.47
C PHE A 567 -2.63 10.90 -20.98
N THR A 568 -3.70 10.89 -21.78
CA THR A 568 -3.61 10.79 -23.26
C THR A 568 -3.98 12.08 -23.98
N ASP A 569 -4.05 13.20 -23.25
CA ASP A 569 -4.48 14.52 -23.74
C ASP A 569 -5.78 14.46 -24.55
N GLY A 570 -6.78 13.70 -24.08
CA GLY A 570 -8.03 13.45 -24.79
C GLY A 570 -8.88 14.71 -25.07
N ASP A 571 -8.61 15.79 -24.34
CA ASP A 571 -9.25 17.10 -24.53
C ASP A 571 -8.55 17.99 -25.57
N ASP A 572 -7.30 17.67 -25.94
CA ASP A 572 -6.59 18.41 -26.98
C ASP A 572 -7.17 18.09 -28.36
N ASP A 573 -7.31 19.09 -29.22
CA ASP A 573 -7.63 18.86 -30.62
C ASP A 573 -6.51 18.04 -31.29
N GLU A 574 -6.85 16.89 -31.88
CA GLU A 574 -6.01 16.32 -32.93
C GLU A 574 -5.97 17.34 -34.08
N PRO A 575 -4.79 17.84 -34.50
CA PRO A 575 -4.71 18.63 -35.70
C PRO A 575 -5.11 17.71 -36.87
N ARG A 576 -6.28 17.94 -37.46
CA ARG A 576 -6.63 17.41 -38.78
C ARG A 576 -5.74 18.09 -39.82
N GLY A 577 -4.50 17.61 -39.96
CA GLY A 577 -3.53 18.10 -40.96
C GLY A 577 -2.07 17.89 -40.57
N TRP A 578 -1.18 17.84 -41.56
CA TRP A 578 0.28 17.87 -41.36
C TRP A 578 0.69 19.28 -40.90
N GLY A 579 0.48 19.58 -39.63
CA GLY A 579 0.82 20.86 -39.01
C GLY A 579 2.23 20.87 -38.43
N VAL A 580 2.85 22.05 -38.44
CA VAL A 580 4.19 22.35 -37.89
C VAL A 580 4.38 21.85 -36.44
N HIS A 581 3.28 21.67 -35.68
CA HIS A 581 3.27 21.09 -34.33
C HIS A 581 3.69 19.62 -34.25
N LYS A 582 3.52 18.82 -35.32
CA LYS A 582 4.03 17.44 -35.40
C LYS A 582 5.53 17.41 -35.67
N VAL A 583 6.05 18.46 -36.32
CA VAL A 583 7.46 18.63 -36.68
C VAL A 583 8.29 19.21 -35.52
N LEU A 584 7.66 20.01 -34.63
CA LEU A 584 8.31 20.61 -33.45
C LEU A 584 8.16 19.79 -32.15
N GLY A 585 7.60 18.58 -32.22
CA GLY A 585 7.38 17.71 -31.06
C GLY A 585 6.37 18.32 -30.07
N LYS A 586 5.07 18.09 -30.30
CA LYS A 586 4.02 18.52 -29.37
C LYS A 586 4.36 18.05 -27.95
N LYS A 587 4.51 19.02 -27.05
CA LYS A 587 4.58 18.80 -25.60
C LYS A 587 3.22 18.26 -25.14
N SER A 588 3.20 17.02 -24.68
CA SER A 588 2.00 16.33 -24.18
C SER A 588 2.01 16.43 -22.66
N LYS A 589 1.17 17.29 -22.08
CA LYS A 589 1.16 17.49 -20.62
C LYS A 589 0.77 16.19 -19.92
N GLY A 590 -0.26 15.50 -20.42
CA GLY A 590 -0.73 14.22 -19.93
C GLY A 590 0.34 13.14 -20.03
N ASP A 591 1.03 13.01 -21.17
CA ASP A 591 2.09 12.01 -21.31
C ASP A 591 3.31 12.34 -20.44
N ASP A 592 3.68 13.61 -20.30
CA ASP A 592 4.74 14.06 -19.39
C ASP A 592 4.38 13.74 -17.93
N ALA A 593 3.10 13.90 -17.54
CA ALA A 593 2.61 13.53 -16.22
C ALA A 593 2.69 12.01 -15.98
N ALA A 594 2.24 11.21 -16.96
CA ALA A 594 2.29 9.75 -16.91
C ALA A 594 3.75 9.25 -16.82
N ARG A 595 4.64 9.81 -17.65
CA ARG A 595 6.07 9.54 -17.61
C ARG A 595 6.66 9.83 -16.24
N TRP A 596 6.34 11.00 -15.68
CA TRP A 596 6.85 11.39 -14.37
C TRP A 596 6.40 10.39 -13.29
N ILE A 597 5.12 10.01 -13.24
CA ILE A 597 4.63 9.01 -12.28
C ILE A 597 5.34 7.67 -12.45
N ALA A 598 5.53 7.19 -13.69
CA ALA A 598 6.21 5.92 -13.95
C ALA A 598 7.68 5.93 -13.50
N GLU A 599 8.42 6.99 -13.86
CA GLU A 599 9.83 7.13 -13.50
C GLU A 599 10.02 7.30 -11.98
N GLN A 600 9.18 8.13 -11.34
CA GLN A 600 9.23 8.31 -9.88
C GLN A 600 8.79 7.05 -9.13
N GLY A 601 7.75 6.37 -9.60
CA GLY A 601 7.28 5.11 -9.05
C GLY A 601 8.36 4.03 -9.05
N LYS A 602 9.01 3.85 -10.21
CA LYS A 602 10.14 2.92 -10.36
C LYS A 602 11.31 3.28 -9.47
N GLU A 603 11.79 4.53 -9.56
CA GLU A 603 12.98 4.96 -8.81
C GLU A 603 12.76 4.82 -7.29
N TRP A 604 11.56 5.10 -6.83
CA TRP A 604 11.20 4.94 -5.43
C TRP A 604 11.04 3.48 -5.03
N ALA A 605 10.38 2.66 -5.86
CA ALA A 605 10.23 1.23 -5.62
C ALA A 605 11.58 0.51 -5.52
N ASP A 606 12.56 0.90 -6.35
CA ASP A 606 13.94 0.42 -6.31
C ASP A 606 14.65 0.74 -4.97
N LYS A 607 14.12 1.65 -4.14
CA LYS A 607 14.70 2.06 -2.84
C LYS A 607 13.95 1.55 -1.62
N VAL A 608 12.63 1.32 -1.73
CA VAL A 608 11.78 1.02 -0.56
C VAL A 608 10.97 -0.26 -0.66
N LEU A 609 10.97 -0.95 -1.81
CA LEU A 609 10.27 -2.22 -2.03
C LEU A 609 11.23 -3.38 -2.29
N ARG A 610 12.51 -3.25 -1.94
CA ARG A 610 13.52 -4.29 -2.21
C ARG A 610 13.34 -5.51 -1.30
N ARG A 611 14.10 -6.58 -1.58
CA ARG A 611 14.11 -7.76 -0.70
C ARG A 611 14.59 -7.40 0.71
N GLU A 612 15.57 -6.51 0.79
CA GLU A 612 16.12 -5.95 2.03
C GLU A 612 15.06 -5.19 2.82
N ASP A 613 14.20 -4.42 2.15
CA ASP A 613 13.10 -3.69 2.79
C ASP A 613 12.03 -4.63 3.36
N MET A 614 11.67 -5.67 2.61
CA MET A 614 10.79 -6.74 3.06
C MET A 614 11.37 -7.47 4.28
N ARG A 615 12.67 -7.80 4.22
CA ARG A 615 13.42 -8.42 5.33
C ARG A 615 13.38 -7.56 6.58
N LEU A 616 13.71 -6.27 6.46
CA LEU A 616 13.73 -5.33 7.59
C LEU A 616 12.34 -5.12 8.19
N TYR A 617 11.29 -5.10 7.38
CA TYR A 617 9.92 -5.00 7.87
C TYR A 617 9.54 -6.24 8.71
N VAL A 618 9.79 -7.45 8.20
CA VAL A 618 9.46 -8.70 8.92
C VAL A 618 10.34 -8.86 10.17
N TRP A 619 11.63 -8.51 10.11
CA TRP A 619 12.51 -8.52 11.27
C TRP A 619 11.96 -7.63 12.38
N ARG A 620 11.61 -6.37 12.07
CA ARG A 620 11.03 -5.47 13.07
C ARG A 620 9.71 -6.00 13.62
N LEU A 621 8.83 -6.52 12.77
CA LEU A 621 7.57 -7.14 13.18
C LEU A 621 7.80 -8.32 14.14
N LEU A 622 8.77 -9.18 13.88
CA LEU A 622 9.05 -10.34 14.73
C LEU A 622 9.69 -9.97 16.07
N LEU A 623 10.53 -8.93 16.13
CA LEU A 623 11.01 -8.39 17.41
C LEU A 623 9.85 -7.86 18.27
N GLU A 624 8.92 -7.12 17.67
CA GLU A 624 7.75 -6.61 18.36
C GLU A 624 6.77 -7.72 18.75
N PHE A 625 6.55 -8.71 17.88
CA PHE A 625 5.65 -9.81 18.17
C PHE A 625 6.20 -10.71 19.27
N ALA A 626 7.50 -11.02 19.25
CA ALA A 626 8.17 -11.73 20.35
C ALA A 626 8.00 -10.97 21.67
N ARG A 627 8.15 -9.63 21.64
CA ARG A 627 7.90 -8.80 22.81
C ARG A 627 6.44 -8.89 23.27
N VAL A 628 5.46 -8.80 22.38
CA VAL A 628 4.03 -8.92 22.74
C VAL A 628 3.70 -10.25 23.45
N CYS A 629 4.41 -11.33 23.07
CA CYS A 629 4.28 -12.67 23.62
C CYS A 629 4.97 -12.85 25.00
N ASP A 630 5.94 -12.02 25.35
CA ASP A 630 6.74 -12.16 26.57
C ASP A 630 5.99 -11.67 27.83
N GLU A 631 6.16 -12.34 28.97
CA GLU A 631 5.53 -11.92 30.23
C GLU A 631 6.11 -10.60 30.78
N HIS A 632 7.36 -10.29 30.43
CA HIS A 632 8.06 -9.06 30.79
C HIS A 632 7.97 -7.97 29.71
N ARG A 633 7.03 -8.08 28.77
CA ARG A 633 6.86 -7.14 27.64
C ARG A 633 6.84 -5.66 27.97
N ASP A 634 6.38 -5.30 29.17
CA ASP A 634 6.30 -3.90 29.63
C ASP A 634 7.66 -3.34 30.09
N THR A 635 8.61 -4.21 30.47
CA THR A 635 9.98 -3.81 30.83
C THR A 635 11.00 -4.12 29.73
N LEU A 636 10.68 -5.00 28.77
CA LEU A 636 11.54 -5.26 27.62
C LEU A 636 11.74 -4.01 26.76
N GLY A 637 12.99 -3.62 26.53
CA GLY A 637 13.29 -2.52 25.62
C GLY A 637 14.78 -2.19 25.48
N TYR A 638 15.14 -1.63 24.34
CA TYR A 638 16.44 -1.03 24.05
C TYR A 638 16.54 0.36 24.66
N VAL A 639 17.54 0.54 25.53
CA VAL A 639 17.78 1.77 26.32
C VAL A 639 19.24 2.20 26.36
N ASP A 640 20.12 1.54 25.61
CA ASP A 640 21.57 1.81 25.66
C ASP A 640 21.95 3.17 25.04
N ASP A 641 21.05 3.77 24.25
CA ASP A 641 21.20 5.12 23.71
C ASP A 641 20.77 6.22 24.69
N LEU A 642 20.21 5.86 25.86
CA LEU A 642 19.79 6.80 26.90
C LEU A 642 20.94 7.09 27.88
N PRO A 643 20.99 8.27 28.51
CA PRO A 643 22.00 8.64 29.48
C PRO A 643 22.03 7.71 30.70
#